data_AF-A0A1F9MYL1-F1
#
_entry.id   AF-A0A1F9MYL1-F1
#
_cell.length_a   1.000
_cell.length_b   1.000
_cell.length_c   1.000
_cell.angle_alpha   90.00
_cell.angle_beta   90.00
_cell.angle_gamma   90.00
#
_symmetry.space_group_name_H-M   'P 1'
#
loop_
_entity.id
_entity.type
_entity.pdbx_description
1 polymer ?
#
loop_
_entity_poly.entity_id
_entity_poly.type
_entity_poly.pdbx_seq_one_letter_code
_entity_poly.pdbx_strand_id
1 'polypeptide(L)'
;MAGQSQSFRITIASGAELIEKHGLDLKTGGMFIPSESPLPIGTEFPIEYCSPSGKTLFVVGAKVVYSRPATVPGDKTAGMGLELVNFDEKARQVIAKLDVPVDSRVSRSDSLAIDDLGSAPLGDGPIVGIDLGTTNSCVAVVRDGVPVVITTQQGYETVPSVIYLSEDHQIVVGHAALQKMVLEPQRCVYGSKRFIGRRFASKEVRTFGHFFHYDLAPAKSGLVAAKVGTALIPLELVAASILSYLKAAATHFLGTEVKRAVITVPAYFGELQRQAVREAGRAAKLEVAQIVNEPTAAAVAYGFKRELKSTVLVYDYGGGTFDASALRIEGSTMRVLASNGDPFLGGSDFDDRLTEFALMTIERTHGINVRSDPASVQRVRFACEEAKRALSEADNAIIQVPYLTSAGSPTPVNAFVPISRDLFESLTEDLVVRSLDIVQSVLDAAGLKTTDLDDIVVVGGQSRSPAIRRMLTSRFGKQPSRNAHPDHAIALGAALVGAAALRQVRVDLHEILSQSIRLGLPNGQTEVLLPRGQSLPANRAFGVPSAVDGETTFKALIFRGEQGNAQGNELLGELTIPSNLALAVTKTKAPVTLSISADGILTATMKHPMTSHTETLEISLPEGDGTGLMEVSDMDFVELYPSP
;
A
#
# COMPACT_ATOMS: atom_id res chain seq x y z
N MET A 1 50.58 -15.27 27.76
CA MET A 1 50.39 -14.36 28.89
C MET A 1 48.91 -14.38 29.25
N ALA A 2 48.60 -14.56 30.53
CA ALA A 2 47.24 -14.80 31.03
C ALA A 2 46.25 -13.74 30.54
N GLY A 3 45.07 -14.20 30.13
CA GLY A 3 44.00 -13.39 29.57
C GLY A 3 43.56 -12.28 30.51
N GLN A 4 43.74 -11.03 30.07
CA GLN A 4 42.86 -9.96 30.51
C GLN A 4 41.55 -10.14 29.76
N SER A 5 40.51 -10.58 30.46
CA SER A 5 39.14 -10.51 29.96
C SER A 5 38.84 -9.02 29.75
N GLN A 6 38.87 -8.54 28.49
CA GLN A 6 38.51 -7.17 28.18
C GLN A 6 37.02 -6.99 28.51
N SER A 7 36.69 -6.38 29.65
CA SER A 7 35.33 -5.94 29.92
C SER A 7 35.13 -4.53 29.41
N PHE A 8 34.08 -4.32 28.64
CA PHE A 8 33.70 -2.99 28.14
C PHE A 8 32.77 -2.34 29.16
N ARG A 9 33.11 -1.14 29.63
CA ARG A 9 32.28 -0.41 30.58
C ARG A 9 31.54 0.72 29.90
N ILE A 10 30.21 0.71 30.01
CA ILE A 10 29.35 1.81 29.57
C ILE A 10 28.83 2.51 30.80
N THR A 11 29.19 3.78 30.98
CA THR A 11 28.67 4.59 32.09
C THR A 11 27.35 5.22 31.66
N ILE A 12 26.29 5.00 32.43
CA ILE A 12 24.97 5.62 32.21
C ILE A 12 24.69 6.64 33.30
N ALA A 13 24.46 7.90 32.93
CA ALA A 13 24.23 8.97 33.88
C ALA A 13 22.83 8.94 34.50
N SER A 14 21.84 8.38 33.78
CA SER A 14 20.47 8.25 34.25
C SER A 14 19.72 7.12 33.52
N GLY A 15 18.56 6.72 34.05
CA GLY A 15 17.68 5.77 33.35
C GLY A 15 17.16 6.29 32.00
N ALA A 16 16.98 7.62 31.86
CA ALA A 16 16.57 8.24 30.60
C ALA A 16 17.66 8.09 29.52
N GLU A 17 18.93 8.29 29.89
CA GLU A 17 20.05 8.09 28.95
C GLU A 17 20.18 6.63 28.52
N LEU A 18 19.96 5.68 29.44
CA LEU A 18 19.96 4.27 29.11
C LEU A 18 18.89 3.95 28.05
N ILE A 19 17.67 4.50 28.22
CA ILE A 19 16.56 4.30 27.28
C ILE A 19 16.89 4.95 25.93
N GLU A 20 17.33 6.21 25.94
CA GLU A 20 17.54 7.02 24.73
C GLU A 20 18.69 6.50 23.85
N LYS A 21 19.82 6.10 24.47
CA LYS A 21 21.04 5.74 23.73
C LYS A 21 21.26 4.25 23.54
N HIS A 22 20.76 3.42 24.46
CA HIS A 22 21.05 1.98 24.48
C HIS A 22 19.79 1.11 24.56
N GLY A 23 18.61 1.71 24.71
CA GLY A 23 17.35 0.98 24.91
C GLY A 23 16.92 0.17 23.69
N LEU A 24 17.18 0.67 22.48
CA LEU A 24 16.91 -0.06 21.25
C LEU A 24 17.86 -1.26 21.10
N ASP A 25 19.16 -1.03 21.26
CA ASP A 25 20.21 -2.05 21.15
C ASP A 25 20.01 -3.22 22.14
N LEU A 26 19.66 -2.90 23.39
CA LEU A 26 19.36 -3.89 24.43
C LEU A 26 18.07 -4.69 24.15
N LYS A 27 17.11 -4.12 23.40
CA LYS A 27 15.86 -4.80 23.01
C LYS A 27 16.02 -5.66 21.75
N THR A 28 16.72 -5.15 20.75
CA THR A 28 16.92 -5.84 19.47
C THR A 28 18.06 -6.86 19.54
N GLY A 29 18.92 -6.76 20.56
CA GLY A 29 20.06 -7.65 20.77
C GLY A 29 21.25 -7.32 19.86
N GLY A 30 21.28 -6.15 19.24
CA GLY A 30 22.36 -5.71 18.35
C GLY A 30 22.93 -4.35 18.76
N MET A 31 24.25 -4.20 18.79
CA MET A 31 24.92 -2.93 19.15
C MET A 31 26.13 -2.68 18.26
N PHE A 32 26.47 -1.43 17.95
CA PHE A 32 27.72 -1.08 17.24
C PHE A 32 28.63 -0.22 18.11
N ILE A 33 29.90 -0.60 18.22
CA ILE A 33 30.94 0.18 18.91
C ILE A 33 31.95 0.69 17.87
N PRO A 34 32.05 2.01 17.65
CA PRO A 34 33.11 2.60 16.85
C PRO A 34 34.48 2.31 17.48
N SER A 35 35.42 1.82 16.66
CA SER A 35 36.79 1.52 17.11
C SER A 35 37.72 1.50 15.91
N GLU A 36 38.88 2.14 16.03
CA GLU A 36 39.93 2.05 15.00
C GLU A 36 40.61 0.68 14.98
N SER A 37 40.57 -0.04 16.10
CA SER A 37 41.12 -1.38 16.29
C SER A 37 40.07 -2.32 16.92
N PRO A 38 39.03 -2.72 16.16
CA PRO A 38 37.96 -3.56 16.67
C PRO A 38 38.45 -4.99 16.95
N LEU A 39 37.75 -5.68 17.85
CA LEU A 39 38.03 -7.08 18.16
C LEU A 39 37.69 -8.00 16.98
N PRO A 40 38.38 -9.15 16.82
CA PRO A 40 38.06 -10.11 15.76
C PRO A 40 36.63 -10.66 15.86
N ILE A 41 36.03 -11.00 14.72
CA ILE A 41 34.73 -11.70 14.65
C ILE A 41 34.81 -13.00 15.45
N GLY A 42 33.78 -13.28 16.24
CA GLY A 42 33.67 -14.43 17.12
C GLY A 42 34.21 -14.20 18.53
N THR A 43 34.85 -13.05 18.81
CA THR A 43 35.29 -12.72 20.17
C THR A 43 34.08 -12.47 21.06
N GLU A 44 34.06 -13.11 22.23
CA GLU A 44 33.02 -12.93 23.24
C GLU A 44 33.57 -12.22 24.47
N PHE A 45 32.84 -11.23 24.98
CA PHE A 45 33.23 -10.45 26.15
C PHE A 45 32.03 -9.86 26.88
N PRO A 46 32.14 -9.58 28.20
CA PRO A 46 31.08 -8.91 28.94
C PRO A 46 31.12 -7.38 28.75
N ILE A 47 29.94 -6.78 28.69
CA ILE A 47 29.71 -5.35 28.76
C ILE A 47 29.05 -5.04 30.10
N GLU A 48 29.73 -4.26 30.94
CA GLU A 48 29.25 -3.80 32.23
C GLU A 48 28.62 -2.41 32.08
N TYR A 49 27.33 -2.30 32.37
CA TYR A 49 26.66 -1.00 32.49
C TYR A 49 26.84 -0.48 33.91
N CYS A 50 27.47 0.68 34.07
CA CYS A 50 27.86 1.24 35.36
C CYS A 50 27.17 2.59 35.61
N SER A 51 26.86 2.88 36.87
CA SER A 51 26.47 4.23 37.31
C SER A 51 27.68 5.19 37.31
N PRO A 52 27.47 6.53 37.41
CA PRO A 52 28.57 7.49 37.42
C PRO A 52 29.55 7.33 38.59
N SER A 53 29.13 6.69 39.68
CA SER A 53 29.99 6.35 40.81
C SER A 53 30.83 5.07 40.59
N GLY A 54 30.77 4.48 39.39
CA GLY A 54 31.52 3.28 39.01
C GLY A 54 30.88 1.96 39.46
N LYS A 55 29.71 2.00 40.11
CA LYS A 55 28.99 0.78 40.52
C LYS A 55 28.32 0.12 39.32
N THR A 56 28.62 -1.16 39.06
CA THR A 56 27.97 -1.98 38.04
C THR A 56 26.48 -2.18 38.37
N LEU A 57 25.64 -1.87 37.40
CA LEU A 57 24.19 -1.94 37.47
C LEU A 57 23.70 -3.29 36.96
N PHE A 58 24.17 -3.68 35.77
CA PHE A 58 23.93 -4.99 35.16
C PHE A 58 25.00 -5.30 34.10
N VAL A 59 25.08 -6.56 33.69
CA VAL A 59 26.05 -7.06 32.71
C VAL A 59 25.33 -7.77 31.57
N VAL A 60 25.82 -7.52 30.35
CA VAL A 60 25.35 -8.17 29.12
C VAL A 60 26.57 -8.78 28.42
N GLY A 61 26.49 -10.05 28.02
CA GLY A 61 27.51 -10.63 27.15
C GLY A 61 27.39 -10.08 25.73
N ALA A 62 28.50 -10.00 25.01
CA ALA A 62 28.50 -9.60 23.62
C ALA A 62 29.41 -10.52 22.82
N LYS A 63 29.01 -10.77 21.58
CA LYS A 63 29.79 -11.49 20.58
C LYS A 63 30.00 -10.60 19.37
N VAL A 64 31.24 -10.47 18.92
CA VAL A 64 31.54 -9.72 17.70
C VAL A 64 31.04 -10.50 16.48
N VAL A 65 30.10 -9.93 15.74
CA VAL A 65 29.56 -10.50 14.49
C VAL A 65 29.99 -9.70 13.25
N TYR A 66 30.50 -8.50 13.45
CA TYR A 66 31.09 -7.65 12.42
C TYR A 66 32.33 -6.95 12.97
N SER A 67 33.43 -6.90 12.21
CA SER A 67 34.65 -6.22 12.62
C SER A 67 35.33 -5.59 11.41
N ARG A 68 35.58 -4.29 11.46
CA ARG A 68 36.26 -3.55 10.41
C ARG A 68 37.23 -2.52 10.98
N PRO A 69 38.56 -2.72 10.88
CA PRO A 69 39.53 -1.74 11.35
C PRO A 69 39.53 -0.48 10.48
N ALA A 70 39.97 0.63 11.06
CA ALA A 70 40.13 1.88 10.32
C ALA A 70 41.24 1.74 9.27
N THR A 71 40.94 2.15 8.04
CA THR A 71 41.93 2.16 6.94
C THR A 71 42.54 3.54 6.74
N VAL A 72 41.91 4.58 7.29
CA VAL A 72 42.35 5.97 7.31
C VAL A 72 41.97 6.62 8.64
N PRO A 73 42.71 7.63 9.13
CA PRO A 73 42.36 8.35 10.35
C PRO A 73 40.96 8.99 10.26
N GLY A 74 40.10 8.75 11.25
CA GLY A 74 38.74 9.32 11.30
C GLY A 74 37.67 8.58 10.48
N ASP A 75 37.93 7.34 10.02
CA ASP A 75 36.94 6.49 9.37
C ASP A 75 35.77 6.17 10.33
N LYS A 76 34.63 6.86 10.15
CA LYS A 76 33.42 6.69 10.97
C LYS A 76 32.73 5.33 10.79
N THR A 77 33.15 4.56 9.79
CA THR A 77 32.61 3.22 9.52
C THR A 77 33.49 2.11 10.10
N ALA A 78 34.61 2.46 10.74
CA ALA A 78 35.46 1.53 11.47
C ALA A 78 34.88 1.22 12.86
N GLY A 79 34.82 -0.06 13.20
CA GLY A 79 34.30 -0.51 14.48
C GLY A 79 33.86 -1.96 14.45
N MET A 80 33.08 -2.34 15.46
CA MET A 80 32.56 -3.69 15.62
C MET A 80 31.06 -3.69 15.86
N GLY A 81 30.37 -4.56 15.12
CA GLY A 81 28.98 -4.91 15.37
C GLY A 81 28.92 -6.11 16.30
N LEU A 82 28.06 -6.01 17.31
CA LEU A 82 27.94 -6.94 18.41
C LEU A 82 26.54 -7.54 18.43
N GLU A 83 26.47 -8.86 18.59
CA GLU A 83 25.28 -9.56 19.02
C GLU A 83 25.32 -9.66 20.56
N LEU A 84 24.29 -9.15 21.22
CA LEU A 84 24.18 -9.18 22.67
C LEU A 84 23.59 -10.51 23.12
N VAL A 85 24.34 -11.22 23.96
CA VAL A 85 24.07 -12.58 24.43
C VAL A 85 24.19 -12.64 25.95
N ASN A 86 23.70 -13.69 26.59
CA ASN A 86 23.96 -13.96 28.02
C ASN A 86 23.63 -12.78 28.97
N PHE A 87 22.43 -12.22 28.86
CA PHE A 87 21.93 -11.17 29.77
C PHE A 87 21.83 -11.70 31.20
N ASP A 88 22.42 -11.00 32.17
CA ASP A 88 22.24 -11.31 33.58
C ASP A 88 20.80 -11.02 34.05
N GLU A 89 20.43 -11.50 35.24
CA GLU A 89 19.06 -11.37 35.75
C GLU A 89 18.62 -9.91 35.86
N LYS A 90 19.53 -9.00 36.24
CA LYS A 90 19.23 -7.57 36.37
C LYS A 90 19.03 -6.94 35.00
N ALA A 91 19.82 -7.31 34.00
CA ALA A 91 19.68 -6.86 32.63
C ALA A 91 18.32 -7.27 32.07
N ARG A 92 17.88 -8.51 32.31
CA ARG A 92 16.55 -8.98 31.89
C ARG A 92 15.43 -8.22 32.59
N GLN A 93 15.56 -7.95 33.89
CA GLN A 93 14.58 -7.14 34.63
C GLN A 93 14.54 -5.69 34.14
N VAL A 94 15.69 -5.11 33.78
CA VAL A 94 15.76 -3.78 33.19
C VAL A 94 15.09 -3.78 31.81
N ILE A 95 15.41 -4.75 30.94
CA ILE A 95 14.82 -4.88 29.60
C ILE A 95 13.30 -5.10 29.67
N ALA A 96 12.83 -5.93 30.60
CA ALA A 96 11.39 -6.15 30.82
C ALA A 96 10.67 -4.90 31.35
N LYS A 97 11.39 -3.99 32.01
CA LYS A 97 10.89 -2.69 32.49
C LYS A 97 11.11 -1.55 31.50
N LEU A 98 11.82 -1.77 30.39
CA LEU A 98 11.87 -0.83 29.27
C LEU A 98 10.50 -0.86 28.56
N ASP A 99 9.47 -0.37 29.23
CA ASP A 99 8.13 -0.22 28.68
C ASP A 99 7.71 1.24 28.83
N VAL A 100 8.21 2.06 27.89
CA VAL A 100 7.70 3.38 27.57
C VAL A 100 7.67 3.48 26.02
N PRO A 101 6.51 3.80 25.41
CA PRO A 101 6.35 4.06 23.98
C PRO A 101 7.11 5.33 23.54
N VAL A 102 7.32 5.52 22.24
CA VAL A 102 7.71 6.84 21.70
C VAL A 102 6.52 7.80 21.84
N ASP A 103 6.28 8.28 23.05
CA ASP A 103 5.91 9.67 23.34
C ASP A 103 5.89 9.88 24.86
N SER A 104 6.24 11.07 25.36
CA SER A 104 5.95 11.38 26.77
C SER A 104 5.56 12.83 27.00
N ARG A 105 4.27 13.02 27.33
CA ARG A 105 3.80 13.31 28.69
C ARG A 105 2.30 13.01 28.81
N VAL A 106 1.94 12.27 29.86
CA VAL A 106 0.81 12.44 30.82
C VAL A 106 0.37 11.06 31.36
N SER A 107 0.13 11.03 32.66
CA SER A 107 -0.06 9.91 33.59
C SER A 107 -1.38 9.12 33.46
N ARG A 108 -1.33 7.84 33.85
CA ARG A 108 -2.48 6.91 34.01
C ARG A 108 -3.23 7.12 35.33
N SER A 109 -4.56 7.06 35.31
CA SER A 109 -5.35 5.98 35.93
C SER A 109 -6.85 6.14 35.65
N ASP A 110 -7.49 5.04 35.23
CA ASP A 110 -8.81 4.54 35.64
C ASP A 110 -9.55 3.85 34.48
N SER A 111 -9.97 2.63 34.78
CA SER A 111 -10.73 1.70 33.95
C SER A 111 -12.08 2.27 33.51
N LEU A 112 -12.33 2.32 32.19
CA LEU A 112 -13.66 2.60 31.63
C LEU A 112 -13.94 1.72 30.41
N ALA A 113 -15.24 1.40 30.29
CA ALA A 113 -15.83 0.40 29.43
C ALA A 113 -15.77 0.72 27.93
N ILE A 114 -16.00 -0.33 27.16
CA ILE A 114 -16.28 -0.34 25.72
C ILE A 114 -17.57 0.46 25.48
N ASP A 115 -17.42 1.73 25.11
CA ASP A 115 -18.38 2.57 24.36
C ASP A 115 -17.78 3.97 24.19
N ASP A 116 -16.84 4.13 23.25
CA ASP A 116 -16.57 5.37 22.51
C ASP A 116 -15.35 5.19 21.58
N LEU A 117 -15.60 4.68 20.36
CA LEU A 117 -14.72 4.96 19.21
C LEU A 117 -15.08 6.35 18.66
N GLY A 118 -14.95 7.36 19.53
CA GLY A 118 -14.94 8.76 19.15
C GLY A 118 -13.51 9.16 18.77
N SER A 119 -13.37 9.89 17.65
CA SER A 119 -12.13 10.49 17.15
C SER A 119 -11.08 10.76 18.22
N ALA A 120 -9.92 10.08 18.15
CA ALA A 120 -8.73 10.51 18.88
C ALA A 120 -8.50 12.00 18.61
N PRO A 121 -7.99 12.78 19.59
CA PRO A 121 -7.68 14.19 19.34
C PRO A 121 -6.71 14.25 18.17
N LEU A 122 -7.17 14.86 17.07
CA LEU A 122 -6.39 15.26 15.92
C LEU A 122 -5.07 15.87 16.42
N GLY A 123 -3.92 15.25 16.15
CA GLY A 123 -2.63 15.84 16.54
C GLY A 123 -2.51 17.27 16.00
N ASP A 124 -1.83 18.19 16.69
CA ASP A 124 -1.73 19.57 16.19
C ASP A 124 -0.98 19.65 14.84
N GLY A 125 -1.39 20.56 13.94
CA GLY A 125 -0.69 20.85 12.68
C GLY A 125 -1.52 20.64 11.39
N PRO A 126 -0.93 20.79 10.19
CA PRO A 126 -1.65 20.58 8.93
C PRO A 126 -1.92 19.10 8.63
N ILE A 127 -3.03 18.80 7.97
CA ILE A 127 -3.31 17.49 7.34
C ILE A 127 -3.03 17.64 5.84
N VAL A 128 -2.08 16.87 5.32
CA VAL A 128 -1.79 16.84 3.88
C VAL A 128 -2.65 15.79 3.17
N GLY A 129 -2.96 16.03 1.90
CA GLY A 129 -3.55 15.02 1.01
C GLY A 129 -2.47 14.34 0.20
N ILE A 130 -2.41 13.02 0.23
CA ILE A 130 -1.43 12.24 -0.53
C ILE A 130 -2.16 11.32 -1.50
N ASP A 131 -1.89 11.54 -2.79
CA ASP A 131 -2.14 10.54 -3.81
C ASP A 131 -0.97 9.55 -3.86
N LEU A 132 -1.17 8.34 -3.36
CA LEU A 132 -0.17 7.27 -3.39
C LEU A 132 -0.38 6.44 -4.66
N GLY A 133 -0.03 6.93 -5.84
CA GLY A 133 -0.35 6.23 -7.10
C GLY A 133 0.59 5.07 -7.45
N THR A 134 0.18 4.23 -8.41
CA THR A 134 0.95 3.06 -8.87
C THR A 134 2.26 3.44 -9.57
N THR A 135 2.24 4.53 -10.35
CA THR A 135 3.39 5.01 -11.13
C THR A 135 3.96 6.30 -10.57
N ASN A 136 3.10 7.23 -10.17
CA ASN A 136 3.49 8.51 -9.58
C ASN A 136 2.66 8.75 -8.33
N SER A 137 3.25 9.43 -7.37
CA SER A 137 2.58 9.91 -6.16
C SER A 137 2.64 11.44 -6.10
N CYS A 138 1.64 12.06 -5.51
CA CYS A 138 1.51 13.51 -5.41
C CYS A 138 1.10 13.90 -3.99
N VAL A 139 1.57 15.04 -3.50
CA VAL A 139 1.18 15.58 -2.18
C VAL A 139 0.62 16.98 -2.33
N ALA A 140 -0.44 17.29 -1.60
CA ALA A 140 -1.10 18.59 -1.61
C ALA A 140 -1.52 19.00 -0.20
N VAL A 141 -1.81 20.29 -0.03
CA VAL A 141 -2.26 20.88 1.23
C VAL A 141 -3.27 21.99 0.94
N VAL A 142 -4.16 22.28 1.89
CA VAL A 142 -5.00 23.48 1.80
C VAL A 142 -4.30 24.64 2.48
N ARG A 143 -4.06 25.70 1.73
CA ARG A 143 -3.46 26.95 2.20
C ARG A 143 -4.41 28.10 1.88
N ASP A 144 -4.73 28.90 2.89
CA ASP A 144 -5.62 30.07 2.76
C ASP A 144 -6.96 29.73 2.09
N GLY A 145 -7.51 28.54 2.39
CA GLY A 145 -8.77 28.05 1.82
C GLY A 145 -8.70 27.66 0.34
N VAL A 146 -7.51 27.38 -0.18
CA VAL A 146 -7.27 26.90 -1.56
C VAL A 146 -6.37 25.66 -1.51
N PRO A 147 -6.73 24.55 -2.17
CA PRO A 147 -5.86 23.38 -2.27
C PRO A 147 -4.70 23.69 -3.23
N VAL A 148 -3.48 23.37 -2.81
CA VAL A 148 -2.25 23.57 -3.57
C VAL A 148 -1.42 22.29 -3.59
N VAL A 149 -0.85 21.96 -4.74
CA VAL A 149 0.13 20.88 -4.86
C VAL A 149 1.44 21.33 -4.23
N ILE A 150 2.12 20.42 -3.56
CA ILE A 150 3.43 20.65 -2.96
C ILE A 150 4.49 20.21 -3.95
N THR A 151 5.33 21.16 -4.36
CA THR A 151 6.53 20.89 -5.15
C THR A 151 7.66 20.38 -4.24
N THR A 152 8.37 19.34 -4.67
CA THR A 152 9.56 18.85 -3.97
C THR A 152 10.70 19.87 -4.03
N GLN A 153 11.74 19.66 -3.20
CA GLN A 153 12.96 20.47 -3.22
C GLN A 153 13.65 20.51 -4.60
N GLN A 154 13.44 19.48 -5.42
CA GLN A 154 13.99 19.36 -6.77
C GLN A 154 13.07 19.94 -7.85
N GLY A 155 11.93 20.55 -7.48
CA GLY A 155 11.03 21.18 -8.43
C GLY A 155 9.96 20.27 -9.03
N TYR A 156 9.76 19.06 -8.49
CA TYR A 156 8.77 18.11 -9.02
C TYR A 156 7.43 18.22 -8.30
N GLU A 157 6.32 18.22 -9.04
CA GLU A 157 4.95 18.19 -8.48
C GLU A 157 4.44 16.75 -8.26
N THR A 158 4.99 15.80 -9.00
CA THR A 158 4.73 14.36 -8.85
C THR A 158 6.04 13.61 -8.65
N VAL A 159 6.02 12.51 -7.91
CA VAL A 159 7.20 11.70 -7.60
C VAL A 159 6.97 10.27 -8.08
N PRO A 160 7.87 9.67 -8.90
CA PRO A 160 7.75 8.28 -9.29
C PRO A 160 7.63 7.34 -8.08
N SER A 161 6.66 6.43 -8.11
CA SER A 161 6.41 5.43 -7.08
C SER A 161 7.37 4.25 -7.24
N VAL A 162 8.67 4.56 -7.19
CA VAL A 162 9.78 3.63 -7.39
C VAL A 162 10.75 3.76 -6.23
N ILE A 163 11.19 2.62 -5.70
CA ILE A 163 12.33 2.56 -4.80
C ILE A 163 13.48 1.78 -5.45
N TYR A 164 14.71 2.14 -5.13
CA TYR A 164 15.92 1.42 -5.50
C TYR A 164 16.66 0.99 -4.22
N LEU A 165 17.06 -0.27 -4.13
CA LEU A 165 17.86 -0.80 -3.03
C LEU A 165 19.32 -0.95 -3.44
N SER A 166 20.21 -0.17 -2.82
CA SER A 166 21.66 -0.23 -3.05
C SER A 166 22.31 -1.48 -2.42
N GLU A 167 23.60 -1.73 -2.69
CA GLU A 167 24.33 -2.93 -2.18
C GLU A 167 24.55 -2.86 -0.67
N ASP A 168 24.76 -1.65 -0.21
CA ASP A 168 24.83 -1.17 1.16
C ASP A 168 23.44 -0.98 1.81
N HIS A 169 22.40 -1.59 1.22
CA HIS A 169 21.02 -1.65 1.74
C HIS A 169 20.36 -0.28 1.98
N GLN A 170 20.79 0.76 1.27
CA GLN A 170 20.14 2.07 1.32
C GLN A 170 18.97 2.11 0.35
N ILE A 171 17.86 2.71 0.80
CA ILE A 171 16.67 2.93 -0.03
C ILE A 171 16.76 4.32 -0.66
N VAL A 172 16.71 4.37 -1.98
CA VAL A 172 16.54 5.60 -2.77
C VAL A 172 15.11 5.61 -3.32
N VAL A 173 14.46 6.78 -3.38
CA VAL A 173 13.05 6.92 -3.76
C VAL A 173 12.90 7.91 -4.92
N GLY A 174 11.88 7.73 -5.75
CA GLY A 174 11.44 8.73 -6.72
C GLY A 174 12.30 8.80 -7.97
N HIS A 175 12.49 10.01 -8.50
CA HIS A 175 13.26 10.25 -9.72
C HIS A 175 14.70 9.69 -9.65
N ALA A 176 15.34 9.76 -8.48
CA ALA A 176 16.67 9.19 -8.28
C ALA A 176 16.66 7.65 -8.40
N ALA A 177 15.61 6.99 -7.90
CA ALA A 177 15.44 5.55 -8.08
C ALA A 177 15.11 5.18 -9.53
N LEU A 178 14.26 5.98 -10.20
CA LEU A 178 13.92 5.79 -11.61
C LEU A 178 15.16 5.86 -12.52
N GLN A 179 16.09 6.78 -12.24
CA GLN A 179 17.37 6.86 -12.98
C GLN A 179 18.23 5.60 -12.79
N LYS A 180 18.20 4.98 -11.61
CA LYS A 180 18.91 3.72 -11.34
C LYS A 180 18.28 2.52 -12.04
N MET A 181 16.95 2.53 -12.18
CA MET A 181 16.20 1.45 -12.84
C MET A 181 16.66 1.17 -14.26
N VAL A 182 17.17 2.17 -14.98
CA VAL A 182 17.71 2.01 -16.33
C VAL A 182 18.91 1.07 -16.38
N LEU A 183 19.69 1.00 -15.30
CA LEU A 183 20.93 0.21 -15.20
C LEU A 183 20.74 -1.07 -14.37
N GLU A 184 19.98 -0.98 -13.29
CA GLU A 184 19.77 -2.05 -12.31
C GLU A 184 18.27 -2.28 -12.06
N PRO A 185 17.47 -2.65 -13.07
CA PRO A 185 16.01 -2.78 -12.94
C PRO A 185 15.59 -3.81 -11.89
N GLN A 186 16.37 -4.89 -11.72
CA GLN A 186 16.15 -5.95 -10.74
C GLN A 186 16.29 -5.49 -9.27
N ARG A 187 16.83 -4.29 -9.07
CA ARG A 187 16.98 -3.67 -7.74
C ARG A 187 15.97 -2.60 -7.45
N CYS A 188 15.10 -2.33 -8.42
CA CYS A 188 14.04 -1.36 -8.28
C CYS A 188 12.72 -2.06 -8.01
N VAL A 189 11.99 -1.60 -7.00
CA VAL A 189 10.61 -2.04 -6.75
C VAL A 189 9.68 -0.93 -7.23
N TYR A 190 8.82 -1.26 -8.19
CA TYR A 190 7.91 -0.35 -8.88
C TYR A 190 6.57 -1.06 -9.10
N GLY A 191 5.47 -0.32 -9.23
CA GLY A 191 4.14 -0.92 -9.39
C GLY A 191 3.67 -1.74 -8.18
N SER A 192 4.34 -1.62 -7.02
CA SER A 192 4.05 -2.34 -5.78
C SER A 192 2.61 -2.20 -5.30
N LYS A 193 1.95 -1.07 -5.63
CA LYS A 193 0.55 -0.82 -5.32
C LYS A 193 -0.41 -1.85 -5.93
N ARG A 194 -0.03 -2.53 -7.02
CA ARG A 194 -0.82 -3.64 -7.60
C ARG A 194 -0.88 -4.86 -6.67
N PHE A 195 0.08 -5.01 -5.76
CA PHE A 195 0.26 -6.19 -4.92
C PHE A 195 0.20 -5.91 -3.40
N ILE A 196 0.28 -4.65 -2.96
CA ILE A 196 0.22 -4.29 -1.54
C ILE A 196 -1.05 -4.87 -0.89
N GLY A 197 -0.91 -5.48 0.29
CA GLY A 197 -2.00 -6.14 1.01
C GLY A 197 -2.58 -7.38 0.34
N ARG A 198 -2.04 -7.85 -0.80
CA ARG A 198 -2.42 -9.13 -1.40
C ARG A 198 -1.64 -10.28 -0.75
N ARG A 199 -2.23 -11.47 -0.82
CA ARG A 199 -1.53 -12.72 -0.50
C ARG A 199 -0.61 -13.14 -1.63
N PHE A 200 0.52 -13.74 -1.27
CA PHE A 200 1.44 -14.29 -2.26
C PHE A 200 0.79 -15.37 -3.13
N ALA A 201 -0.10 -16.18 -2.55
CA ALA A 201 -0.88 -17.19 -3.27
C ALA A 201 -2.08 -16.63 -4.07
N SER A 202 -2.24 -15.31 -4.19
CA SER A 202 -3.37 -14.76 -4.97
C SER A 202 -3.19 -15.02 -6.47
N LYS A 203 -4.32 -15.16 -7.18
CA LYS A 203 -4.35 -15.34 -8.64
C LYS A 203 -3.61 -14.20 -9.33
N GLU A 204 -3.76 -12.98 -8.82
CA GLU A 204 -3.13 -11.77 -9.30
C GLU A 204 -1.61 -11.85 -9.25
N VAL A 205 -1.04 -12.33 -8.14
CA VAL A 205 0.42 -12.47 -8.01
C VAL A 205 0.96 -13.52 -9.00
N ARG A 206 0.28 -14.65 -9.15
CA ARG A 206 0.66 -15.68 -10.13
C ARG A 206 0.55 -15.18 -11.58
N THR A 207 -0.52 -14.44 -11.87
CA THR A 207 -0.83 -13.99 -13.23
C THR A 207 0.04 -12.81 -13.64
N PHE A 208 0.38 -11.90 -12.72
CA PHE A 208 1.02 -10.64 -13.08
C PHE A 208 2.41 -10.45 -12.48
N GLY A 209 2.85 -11.29 -11.54
CA GLY A 209 4.14 -11.16 -10.88
C GLY A 209 5.34 -11.27 -11.83
N HIS A 210 5.20 -12.03 -12.92
CA HIS A 210 6.26 -12.28 -13.89
C HIS A 210 6.52 -11.11 -14.85
N PHE A 211 5.70 -10.06 -14.83
CA PHE A 211 5.93 -8.85 -15.65
C PHE A 211 6.94 -7.89 -15.03
N PHE A 212 7.41 -8.15 -13.81
CA PHE A 212 8.31 -7.27 -13.08
C PHE A 212 9.75 -7.79 -13.13
N HIS A 213 10.71 -6.88 -13.03
CA HIS A 213 12.15 -7.21 -13.05
C HIS A 213 12.68 -7.71 -11.70
N TYR A 214 11.90 -7.52 -10.63
CA TYR A 214 12.20 -8.00 -9.29
C TYR A 214 11.28 -9.18 -8.95
N ASP A 215 11.74 -10.06 -8.06
CA ASP A 215 10.97 -11.22 -7.66
C ASP A 215 9.91 -10.84 -6.62
N LEU A 216 8.73 -11.47 -6.70
CA LEU A 216 7.76 -11.48 -5.61
C LEU A 216 7.99 -12.71 -4.73
N ALA A 217 7.86 -12.53 -3.42
CA ALA A 217 8.03 -13.60 -2.44
C ALA A 217 7.05 -13.42 -1.28
N PRO A 218 6.73 -14.49 -0.52
CA PRO A 218 5.90 -14.37 0.66
C PRO A 218 6.67 -13.74 1.82
N ALA A 219 6.09 -12.72 2.45
CA ALA A 219 6.52 -12.24 3.77
C ALA A 219 6.19 -13.27 4.86
N LYS A 220 6.71 -13.08 6.08
CA LYS A 220 6.35 -13.91 7.25
C LYS A 220 4.83 -13.94 7.52
N SER A 221 4.11 -12.89 7.13
CA SER A 221 2.65 -12.78 7.24
C SER A 221 1.88 -13.51 6.13
N GLY A 222 2.55 -14.09 5.13
CA GLY A 222 1.92 -14.64 3.92
C GLY A 222 1.49 -13.60 2.88
N LEU A 223 1.62 -12.30 3.20
CA LEU A 223 1.42 -11.22 2.23
C LEU A 223 2.59 -11.12 1.25
N VAL A 224 2.37 -10.44 0.13
CA VAL A 224 3.41 -10.22 -0.87
C VAL A 224 4.51 -9.30 -0.34
N ALA A 225 5.76 -9.67 -0.58
CA ALA A 225 6.95 -8.85 -0.45
C ALA A 225 7.75 -8.85 -1.76
N ALA A 226 8.55 -7.81 -1.97
CA ALA A 226 9.54 -7.76 -3.04
C ALA A 226 10.85 -8.40 -2.55
N LYS A 227 11.41 -9.31 -3.35
CA LYS A 227 12.73 -9.90 -3.12
C LYS A 227 13.73 -9.21 -4.05
N VAL A 228 14.68 -8.50 -3.46
CA VAL A 228 15.74 -7.77 -4.16
C VAL A 228 17.09 -8.27 -3.67
N GLY A 229 17.77 -9.06 -4.52
CA GLY A 229 18.96 -9.79 -4.09
C GLY A 229 18.63 -10.75 -2.94
N THR A 230 19.29 -10.56 -1.80
CA THR A 230 19.03 -11.33 -0.56
C THR A 230 18.00 -10.66 0.35
N ALA A 231 17.60 -9.42 0.08
CA ALA A 231 16.66 -8.68 0.91
C ALA A 231 15.22 -9.03 0.55
N LEU A 232 14.39 -9.18 1.59
CA LEU A 232 12.94 -9.32 1.47
C LEU A 232 12.29 -8.05 2.03
N ILE A 233 11.64 -7.27 1.16
CA ILE A 233 11.07 -5.97 1.46
C ILE A 233 9.53 -6.08 1.43
N PRO A 234 8.84 -5.99 2.57
CA PRO A 234 7.38 -5.88 2.59
C PRO A 234 6.89 -4.69 1.77
N LEU A 235 5.78 -4.84 1.03
CA LEU A 235 5.29 -3.77 0.16
C LEU A 235 4.77 -2.55 0.93
N GLU A 236 4.38 -2.74 2.19
CA GLU A 236 4.07 -1.68 3.14
C GLU A 236 5.30 -0.78 3.39
N LEU A 237 6.51 -1.36 3.44
CA LEU A 237 7.75 -0.59 3.61
C LEU A 237 8.10 0.19 2.33
N VAL A 238 7.79 -0.36 1.15
CA VAL A 238 7.91 0.37 -0.13
C VAL A 238 7.02 1.61 -0.12
N ALA A 239 5.73 1.42 0.22
CA ALA A 239 4.79 2.52 0.35
C ALA A 239 5.21 3.52 1.44
N ALA A 240 5.67 3.06 2.60
CA ALA A 240 6.15 3.91 3.68
C ALA A 240 7.36 4.76 3.27
N SER A 241 8.26 4.23 2.44
CA SER A 241 9.42 4.96 1.92
C SER A 241 8.99 6.10 1.00
N ILE A 242 7.98 5.85 0.15
CA ILE A 242 7.38 6.87 -0.72
C ILE A 242 6.65 7.93 0.11
N LEU A 243 5.82 7.52 1.06
CA LEU A 243 5.10 8.41 1.97
C LEU A 243 6.07 9.26 2.80
N SER A 244 7.20 8.70 3.26
CA SER A 244 8.23 9.43 3.99
C SER A 244 8.90 10.50 3.13
N TYR A 245 9.18 10.20 1.86
CA TYR A 245 9.71 11.17 0.91
C TYR A 245 8.73 12.35 0.69
N LEU A 246 7.44 12.06 0.49
CA LEU A 246 6.40 13.08 0.32
C LEU A 246 6.18 13.90 1.59
N LYS A 247 6.21 13.25 2.77
CA LYS A 247 6.16 13.92 4.08
C LYS A 247 7.34 14.89 4.24
N ALA A 248 8.55 14.50 3.84
CA ALA A 248 9.72 15.36 3.91
C ALA A 248 9.57 16.58 2.99
N ALA A 249 9.09 16.39 1.76
CA ALA A 249 8.77 17.47 0.84
C ALA A 249 7.73 18.44 1.43
N ALA A 250 6.64 17.91 1.99
CA ALA A 250 5.59 18.71 2.63
C ALA A 250 6.09 19.47 3.86
N THR A 251 6.90 18.83 4.70
CA THR A 251 7.51 19.45 5.88
C THR A 251 8.42 20.61 5.49
N HIS A 252 9.23 20.43 4.45
CA HIS A 252 10.08 21.48 3.92
C HIS A 252 9.27 22.65 3.34
N PHE A 253 8.26 22.35 2.52
CA PHE A 253 7.40 23.35 1.88
C PHE A 253 6.63 24.20 2.90
N LEU A 254 6.16 23.58 4.00
CA LEU A 254 5.36 24.25 5.02
C LEU A 254 6.21 24.91 6.13
N GLY A 255 7.49 24.55 6.24
CA GLY A 255 8.36 25.03 7.32
C GLY A 255 7.99 24.50 8.71
N THR A 256 7.14 23.48 8.79
CA THR A 256 6.70 22.81 10.02
C THR A 256 6.56 21.32 9.81
N GLU A 257 6.74 20.52 10.87
CA GLU A 257 6.60 19.07 10.79
C GLU A 257 5.18 18.66 10.38
N VAL A 258 5.08 17.79 9.37
CA VAL A 258 3.82 17.16 8.95
C VAL A 258 3.65 15.82 9.64
N LYS A 259 2.60 15.68 10.45
CA LYS A 259 2.31 14.45 11.21
C LYS A 259 1.08 13.70 10.74
N ARG A 260 0.23 14.32 9.92
CA ARG A 260 -1.10 13.79 9.57
C ARG A 260 -1.33 13.83 8.07
N ALA A 261 -1.99 12.80 7.56
CA ALA A 261 -2.34 12.71 6.14
C ALA A 261 -3.71 12.08 5.91
N VAL A 262 -4.37 12.51 4.83
CA VAL A 262 -5.37 11.72 4.12
C VAL A 262 -4.67 11.03 2.96
N ILE A 263 -4.82 9.72 2.83
CA ILE A 263 -4.14 8.93 1.79
C ILE A 263 -5.19 8.30 0.87
N THR A 264 -4.95 8.37 -0.44
CA THR A 264 -5.89 7.82 -1.43
C THR A 264 -5.63 6.34 -1.73
N VAL A 265 -6.69 5.64 -2.11
CA VAL A 265 -6.65 4.25 -2.61
C VAL A 265 -7.63 4.05 -3.78
N PRO A 266 -7.42 3.04 -4.64
CA PRO A 266 -8.39 2.68 -5.68
C PRO A 266 -9.74 2.28 -5.06
N ALA A 267 -10.85 2.52 -5.77
CA ALA A 267 -12.18 2.25 -5.23
C ALA A 267 -12.42 0.75 -4.97
N TYR A 268 -11.76 -0.13 -5.72
CA TYR A 268 -11.83 -1.58 -5.53
C TYR A 268 -10.92 -2.11 -4.41
N PHE A 269 -10.11 -1.26 -3.74
CA PHE A 269 -9.25 -1.74 -2.65
C PHE A 269 -10.09 -2.34 -1.52
N GLY A 270 -9.72 -3.56 -1.16
CA GLY A 270 -10.25 -4.30 -0.04
C GLY A 270 -9.65 -3.87 1.29
N GLU A 271 -10.07 -4.58 2.33
CA GLU A 271 -9.67 -4.29 3.71
C GLU A 271 -8.17 -4.47 3.93
N LEU A 272 -7.60 -5.62 3.51
CA LEU A 272 -6.16 -5.89 3.68
C LEU A 272 -5.31 -4.83 2.96
N GLN A 273 -5.71 -4.40 1.77
CA GLN A 273 -4.99 -3.34 1.05
C GLN A 273 -5.13 -1.98 1.76
N ARG A 274 -6.31 -1.62 2.25
CA ARG A 274 -6.53 -0.38 3.03
C ARG A 274 -5.75 -0.40 4.34
N GLN A 275 -5.70 -1.53 5.03
CA GLN A 275 -4.93 -1.70 6.24
C GLN A 275 -3.43 -1.60 5.95
N ALA A 276 -2.94 -2.22 4.87
CA ALA A 276 -1.55 -2.13 4.45
C ALA A 276 -1.13 -0.67 4.16
N VAL A 277 -2.01 0.15 3.57
CA VAL A 277 -1.77 1.59 3.38
C VAL A 277 -1.75 2.35 4.71
N ARG A 278 -2.60 2.01 5.69
CA ARG A 278 -2.54 2.58 7.05
C ARG A 278 -1.24 2.22 7.76
N GLU A 279 -0.80 0.96 7.65
CA GLU A 279 0.48 0.51 8.20
C GLU A 279 1.66 1.23 7.53
N ALA A 280 1.61 1.44 6.22
CA ALA A 280 2.60 2.23 5.50
C ALA A 280 2.64 3.68 6.01
N GLY A 281 1.48 4.30 6.25
CA GLY A 281 1.37 5.62 6.87
C GLY A 281 2.01 5.66 8.26
N ARG A 282 1.69 4.67 9.12
CA ARG A 282 2.30 4.55 10.46
C ARG A 282 3.82 4.40 10.38
N ALA A 283 4.32 3.54 9.50
CA ALA A 283 5.76 3.35 9.28
C ALA A 283 6.45 4.63 8.77
N ALA A 284 5.74 5.46 8.00
CA ALA A 284 6.19 6.78 7.57
C ALA A 284 6.04 7.88 8.64
N LYS A 285 5.62 7.52 9.87
CA LYS A 285 5.32 8.45 10.97
C LYS A 285 4.25 9.48 10.57
N LEU A 286 3.22 9.02 9.86
CA LEU A 286 2.00 9.76 9.56
C LEU A 286 0.83 9.11 10.29
N GLU A 287 0.10 9.88 11.08
CA GLU A 287 -1.25 9.54 11.50
C GLU A 287 -2.17 9.66 10.27
N VAL A 288 -2.72 8.53 9.84
CA VAL A 288 -3.63 8.48 8.70
C VAL A 288 -5.01 8.87 9.19
N ALA A 289 -5.37 10.14 9.00
CA ALA A 289 -6.63 10.71 9.46
C ALA A 289 -7.84 10.08 8.75
N GLN A 290 -7.70 9.78 7.46
CA GLN A 290 -8.73 9.13 6.66
C GLN A 290 -8.11 8.44 5.44
N ILE A 291 -8.73 7.34 4.99
CA ILE A 291 -8.47 6.76 3.68
C ILE A 291 -9.62 7.16 2.75
N VAL A 292 -9.30 7.69 1.57
CA VAL A 292 -10.31 8.14 0.59
C VAL A 292 -10.15 7.42 -0.74
N ASN A 293 -11.25 7.11 -1.40
CA ASN A 293 -11.19 6.55 -2.74
C ASN A 293 -10.70 7.61 -3.74
N GLU A 294 -9.79 7.24 -4.63
CA GLU A 294 -9.23 8.08 -5.70
C GLU A 294 -10.31 8.79 -6.53
N PRO A 295 -11.32 8.10 -7.09
CA PRO A 295 -12.35 8.77 -7.86
C PRO A 295 -13.20 9.75 -7.03
N THR A 296 -13.41 9.45 -5.75
CA THR A 296 -14.09 10.37 -4.83
C THR A 296 -13.25 11.61 -4.55
N ALA A 297 -11.94 11.45 -4.32
CA ALA A 297 -11.04 12.58 -4.16
C ALA A 297 -11.01 13.46 -5.43
N ALA A 298 -10.93 12.85 -6.61
CA ALA A 298 -11.04 13.58 -7.87
C ALA A 298 -12.36 14.36 -8.00
N ALA A 299 -13.49 13.76 -7.58
CA ALA A 299 -14.79 14.44 -7.56
C ALA A 299 -14.84 15.60 -6.56
N VAL A 300 -14.22 15.46 -5.38
CA VAL A 300 -14.08 16.54 -4.38
C VAL A 300 -13.32 17.72 -4.97
N ALA A 301 -12.17 17.47 -5.62
CA ALA A 301 -11.40 18.52 -6.28
C ALA A 301 -12.18 19.18 -7.41
N TYR A 302 -12.88 18.37 -8.22
CA TYR A 302 -13.72 18.86 -9.31
C TYR A 302 -14.88 19.73 -8.80
N GLY A 303 -15.56 19.35 -7.72
CA GLY A 303 -16.71 20.08 -7.16
C GLY A 303 -16.35 21.29 -6.29
N PHE A 304 -15.07 21.44 -5.90
CA PHE A 304 -14.64 22.49 -4.99
C PHE A 304 -14.99 23.90 -5.50
N LYS A 305 -15.61 24.71 -4.63
CA LYS A 305 -16.10 26.08 -4.93
C LYS A 305 -17.07 26.17 -6.12
N ARG A 306 -17.75 25.08 -6.47
CA ARG A 306 -18.79 25.06 -7.50
C ARG A 306 -20.11 24.60 -6.87
N GLU A 307 -21.16 25.40 -7.01
CA GLU A 307 -22.51 25.04 -6.55
C GLU A 307 -23.18 24.09 -7.55
N LEU A 308 -22.62 22.88 -7.69
CA LEU A 308 -23.12 21.89 -8.65
C LEU A 308 -24.28 21.10 -8.07
N LYS A 309 -25.24 20.78 -8.93
CA LYS A 309 -26.16 19.67 -8.78
C LYS A 309 -26.06 18.82 -10.03
N SER A 310 -25.12 17.87 -10.03
CA SER A 310 -24.71 17.17 -11.24
C SER A 310 -24.42 15.70 -10.98
N THR A 311 -24.78 14.85 -11.93
CA THR A 311 -24.34 13.47 -12.00
C THR A 311 -23.11 13.41 -12.92
N VAL A 312 -21.99 12.93 -12.41
CA VAL A 312 -20.71 12.90 -13.15
C VAL A 312 -20.17 11.47 -13.22
N LEU A 313 -19.44 11.18 -14.29
CA LEU A 313 -18.57 10.02 -14.37
C LEU A 313 -17.14 10.46 -14.09
N VAL A 314 -16.50 9.90 -13.08
CA VAL A 314 -15.05 9.97 -12.93
C VAL A 314 -14.43 8.80 -13.67
N TYR A 315 -13.57 9.10 -14.65
CA TYR A 315 -12.83 8.15 -15.47
C TYR A 315 -11.34 8.30 -15.13
N ASP A 316 -10.83 7.39 -14.30
CA ASP A 316 -9.44 7.39 -13.84
C ASP A 316 -8.63 6.34 -14.58
N TYR A 317 -7.80 6.77 -15.52
CA TYR A 317 -6.89 5.89 -16.24
C TYR A 317 -5.46 6.19 -15.81
N GLY A 318 -5.04 5.50 -14.76
CA GLY A 318 -3.73 5.62 -14.16
C GLY A 318 -2.64 4.87 -14.93
N GLY A 319 -1.44 4.85 -14.34
CA GLY A 319 -0.30 4.14 -14.92
C GLY A 319 -0.34 2.62 -14.73
N GLY A 320 -1.16 2.12 -13.81
CA GLY A 320 -1.30 0.67 -13.59
C GLY A 320 -2.71 0.16 -13.28
N THR A 321 -3.69 1.05 -13.13
CA THR A 321 -5.05 0.71 -12.72
C THR A 321 -6.03 1.59 -13.49
N PHE A 322 -7.24 1.09 -13.68
CA PHE A 322 -8.34 1.83 -14.25
C PHE A 322 -9.52 1.79 -13.30
N ASP A 323 -10.07 2.94 -12.94
CA ASP A 323 -11.25 3.06 -12.09
C ASP A 323 -12.29 3.94 -12.76
N ALA A 324 -13.56 3.53 -12.67
CA ALA A 324 -14.70 4.30 -13.13
C ALA A 324 -15.75 4.38 -12.02
N SER A 325 -16.20 5.59 -11.72
CA SER A 325 -17.24 5.82 -10.72
C SER A 325 -18.28 6.81 -11.22
N ALA A 326 -19.55 6.47 -11.07
CA ALA A 326 -20.65 7.40 -11.25
C ALA A 326 -20.98 8.03 -9.90
N LEU A 327 -20.95 9.37 -9.82
CA LEU A 327 -21.23 10.12 -8.60
C LEU A 327 -22.30 11.17 -8.83
N ARG A 328 -23.09 11.44 -7.80
CA ARG A 328 -23.92 12.63 -7.71
C ARG A 328 -23.25 13.65 -6.79
N ILE A 329 -23.06 14.86 -7.32
CA ILE A 329 -22.50 16.00 -6.62
C ILE A 329 -23.63 16.98 -6.32
N GLU A 330 -23.84 17.29 -5.04
CA GLU A 330 -24.82 18.28 -4.57
C GLU A 330 -24.13 19.22 -3.58
N GLY A 331 -23.61 20.35 -4.08
CA GLY A 331 -22.79 21.27 -3.28
C GLY A 331 -21.52 20.59 -2.75
N SER A 332 -21.39 20.47 -1.43
CA SER A 332 -20.26 19.79 -0.76
C SER A 332 -20.44 18.27 -0.65
N THR A 333 -21.60 17.74 -1.03
CA THR A 333 -21.92 16.33 -0.86
C THR A 333 -21.54 15.54 -2.12
N MET A 334 -20.70 14.53 -1.94
CA MET A 334 -20.27 13.58 -2.96
C MET A 334 -20.91 12.22 -2.65
N ARG A 335 -21.84 11.77 -3.50
CA ARG A 335 -22.49 10.46 -3.34
C ARG A 335 -22.11 9.53 -4.48
N VAL A 336 -21.41 8.44 -4.17
CA VAL A 336 -21.10 7.40 -5.13
C VAL A 336 -22.36 6.58 -5.41
N LEU A 337 -22.72 6.44 -6.69
CA LEU A 337 -23.87 5.67 -7.15
C LEU A 337 -23.46 4.25 -7.54
N ALA A 338 -22.35 4.15 -8.26
CA ALA A 338 -21.72 2.88 -8.62
C ALA A 338 -20.22 3.10 -8.86
N SER A 339 -19.43 2.07 -8.63
CA SER A 339 -18.01 2.06 -8.94
C SER A 339 -17.58 0.68 -9.44
N ASN A 340 -16.63 0.67 -10.37
CA ASN A 340 -15.96 -0.52 -10.84
C ASN A 340 -14.55 -0.16 -11.32
N GLY A 341 -13.70 -1.14 -11.52
CA GLY A 341 -12.34 -0.90 -11.98
C GLY A 341 -11.60 -2.18 -12.31
N ASP A 342 -10.36 -2.00 -12.70
CA ASP A 342 -9.46 -3.06 -13.12
C ASP A 342 -8.04 -2.80 -12.57
N PRO A 343 -7.57 -3.64 -11.62
CA PRO A 343 -6.24 -3.47 -11.01
C PRO A 343 -5.07 -3.74 -11.96
N PHE A 344 -5.34 -4.29 -13.15
CA PHE A 344 -4.33 -4.67 -14.15
C PHE A 344 -4.71 -4.13 -15.53
N LEU A 345 -5.08 -2.85 -15.56
CA LEU A 345 -5.31 -2.08 -16.76
C LEU A 345 -4.78 -0.66 -16.54
N GLY A 346 -3.65 -0.30 -17.11
CA GLY A 346 -3.00 0.99 -16.90
C GLY A 346 -2.13 1.41 -18.07
N GLY A 347 -1.50 2.57 -17.95
CA GLY A 347 -0.53 3.04 -18.94
C GLY A 347 0.65 2.11 -19.17
N SER A 348 1.05 1.31 -18.17
CA SER A 348 2.08 0.29 -18.30
C SER A 348 1.74 -0.76 -19.35
N ASP A 349 0.45 -1.12 -19.48
CA ASP A 349 0.00 -2.13 -20.42
C ASP A 349 0.12 -1.62 -21.87
N PHE A 350 -0.03 -0.30 -22.10
CA PHE A 350 0.27 0.34 -23.39
C PHE A 350 1.78 0.33 -23.67
N ASP A 351 2.59 0.62 -22.66
CA ASP A 351 4.05 0.59 -22.78
C ASP A 351 4.53 -0.81 -23.16
N ASP A 352 3.94 -1.85 -22.59
CA ASP A 352 4.31 -3.24 -22.86
C ASP A 352 3.94 -3.63 -24.30
N ARG A 353 2.77 -3.23 -24.83
CA ARG A 353 2.42 -3.44 -26.26
C ARG A 353 3.41 -2.77 -27.20
N LEU A 354 3.80 -1.53 -26.88
CA LEU A 354 4.75 -0.78 -27.69
C LEU A 354 6.18 -1.35 -27.58
N THR A 355 6.55 -1.84 -26.40
CA THR A 355 7.83 -2.51 -26.14
C THR A 355 7.95 -3.79 -26.96
N GLU A 356 6.91 -4.63 -26.98
CA GLU A 356 6.89 -5.85 -27.79
C GLU A 356 7.04 -5.54 -29.28
N PHE A 357 6.31 -4.55 -29.79
CA PHE A 357 6.47 -4.07 -31.17
C PHE A 357 7.89 -3.58 -31.46
N ALA A 358 8.48 -2.80 -30.53
CA ALA A 358 9.82 -2.27 -30.69
C ALA A 358 10.88 -3.38 -30.71
N LEU A 359 10.79 -4.34 -29.78
CA LEU A 359 11.71 -5.48 -29.69
C LEU A 359 11.64 -6.36 -30.96
N MET A 360 10.44 -6.67 -31.45
CA MET A 360 10.26 -7.40 -32.72
C MET A 360 10.85 -6.63 -33.90
N THR A 361 10.66 -5.32 -33.93
CA THR A 361 11.21 -4.48 -35.01
C THR A 361 12.73 -4.45 -34.97
N ILE A 362 13.32 -4.28 -33.79
CA ILE A 362 14.77 -4.29 -33.58
C ILE A 362 15.38 -5.62 -34.01
N GLU A 363 14.79 -6.74 -33.62
CA GLU A 363 15.25 -8.07 -34.01
C GLU A 363 15.20 -8.24 -35.53
N ARG A 364 14.12 -7.78 -36.18
CA ARG A 364 13.97 -7.83 -37.64
C ARG A 364 14.95 -6.91 -38.38
N THR A 365 15.25 -5.72 -37.86
CA THR A 365 16.09 -4.72 -38.57
C THR A 365 17.58 -4.89 -38.29
N HIS A 366 17.95 -5.34 -37.08
CA HIS A 366 19.34 -5.48 -36.66
C HIS A 366 19.80 -6.94 -36.54
N GLY A 367 18.89 -7.92 -36.61
CA GLY A 367 19.22 -9.33 -36.47
C GLY A 367 19.65 -9.72 -35.05
N ILE A 368 19.30 -8.92 -34.04
CA ILE A 368 19.76 -9.10 -32.66
C ILE A 368 18.55 -9.15 -31.73
N ASN A 369 18.52 -10.20 -30.91
CA ASN A 369 17.52 -10.37 -29.86
C ASN A 369 18.10 -9.92 -28.51
N VAL A 370 17.52 -8.87 -27.92
CA VAL A 370 17.97 -8.30 -26.63
C VAL A 370 17.10 -8.72 -25.45
N ARG A 371 16.13 -9.64 -25.65
CA ARG A 371 15.16 -10.02 -24.62
C ARG A 371 15.79 -10.69 -23.40
N SER A 372 16.97 -11.28 -23.56
CA SER A 372 17.73 -11.89 -22.47
C SER A 372 18.55 -10.88 -21.66
N ASP A 373 18.59 -9.60 -22.05
CA ASP A 373 19.29 -8.53 -21.33
C ASP A 373 18.26 -7.57 -20.70
N PRO A 374 17.98 -7.71 -19.38
CA PRO A 374 17.01 -6.88 -18.69
C PRO A 374 17.30 -5.38 -18.77
N ALA A 375 18.56 -4.96 -18.79
CA ALA A 375 18.92 -3.55 -18.90
C ALA A 375 18.58 -3.00 -20.29
N SER A 376 18.84 -3.78 -21.34
CA SER A 376 18.43 -3.42 -22.71
C SER A 376 16.90 -3.36 -22.84
N VAL A 377 16.17 -4.36 -22.34
CA VAL A 377 14.70 -4.36 -22.36
C VAL A 377 14.14 -3.16 -21.62
N GLN A 378 14.66 -2.85 -20.43
CA GLN A 378 14.22 -1.70 -19.65
C GLN A 378 14.48 -0.36 -20.38
N ARG A 379 15.59 -0.23 -21.09
CA ARG A 379 15.89 0.96 -21.91
C ARG A 379 14.95 1.10 -23.09
N VAL A 380 14.61 -0.01 -23.76
CA VAL A 380 13.59 -0.02 -24.81
C VAL A 380 12.24 0.40 -24.22
N ARG A 381 11.85 -0.16 -23.08
CA ARG A 381 10.59 0.16 -22.40
C ARG A 381 10.50 1.64 -22.02
N PHE A 382 11.57 2.22 -21.47
CA PHE A 382 11.62 3.66 -21.16
C PHE A 382 11.46 4.52 -22.41
N ALA A 383 12.15 4.18 -23.51
CA ALA A 383 12.00 4.89 -24.78
C ALA A 383 10.59 4.73 -25.39
N CYS A 384 9.91 3.61 -25.13
CA CYS A 384 8.52 3.39 -25.53
C CYS A 384 7.55 4.27 -24.74
N GLU A 385 7.72 4.39 -23.42
CA GLU A 385 6.90 5.29 -22.61
C GLU A 385 7.03 6.75 -23.08
N GLU A 386 8.24 7.21 -23.36
CA GLU A 386 8.49 8.55 -23.90
C GLU A 386 7.86 8.74 -25.28
N ALA A 387 7.96 7.74 -26.17
CA ALA A 387 7.30 7.76 -27.47
C ALA A 387 5.76 7.79 -27.33
N LYS A 388 5.17 7.00 -26.43
CA LYS A 388 3.74 7.02 -26.11
C LYS A 388 3.28 8.42 -25.69
N ARG A 389 4.05 9.07 -24.80
CA ARG A 389 3.76 10.43 -24.34
C ARG A 389 3.83 11.42 -25.51
N ALA A 390 4.87 11.34 -26.34
CA ALA A 390 5.00 12.18 -27.54
C ALA A 390 3.84 11.97 -28.52
N LEU A 391 3.39 10.73 -28.72
CA LEU A 391 2.24 10.38 -29.56
C LEU A 391 0.91 10.91 -29.04
N SER A 392 0.85 11.41 -27.80
CA SER A 392 -0.34 12.11 -27.30
C SER A 392 -0.47 13.53 -27.87
N GLU A 393 0.63 14.11 -28.38
CA GLU A 393 0.69 15.47 -28.92
C GLU A 393 0.99 15.49 -30.42
N ALA A 394 1.80 14.54 -30.92
CA ALA A 394 2.19 14.42 -32.33
C ALA A 394 1.60 13.16 -32.99
N ASP A 395 1.47 13.16 -34.31
CA ASP A 395 0.98 12.01 -35.08
C ASP A 395 2.06 10.95 -35.31
N ASN A 396 3.33 11.29 -35.09
CA ASN A 396 4.47 10.40 -35.29
C ASN A 396 5.52 10.63 -34.20
N ALA A 397 6.22 9.56 -33.82
CA ALA A 397 7.35 9.58 -32.90
C ALA A 397 8.42 8.57 -33.36
N ILE A 398 9.58 8.62 -32.73
CA ILE A 398 10.66 7.65 -32.94
C ILE A 398 11.06 7.12 -31.58
N ILE A 399 11.03 5.80 -31.41
CA ILE A 399 11.60 5.12 -30.24
C ILE A 399 13.11 5.06 -30.48
N GLN A 400 13.86 5.83 -29.69
CA GLN A 400 15.31 5.97 -29.85
C GLN A 400 16.02 5.31 -28.68
N VAL A 401 16.82 4.28 -28.98
CA VAL A 401 17.64 3.59 -27.99
C VAL A 401 19.09 3.56 -28.48
N PRO A 402 19.86 4.64 -28.22
CA PRO A 402 21.28 4.68 -28.57
C PRO A 402 22.06 3.68 -27.71
N TYR A 403 23.12 3.07 -28.23
CA TYR A 403 23.95 2.08 -27.52
C TYR A 403 23.14 0.94 -26.91
N LEU A 404 22.14 0.41 -27.61
CA LEU A 404 21.25 -0.65 -27.12
C LEU A 404 22.08 -1.85 -26.63
N THR A 405 22.92 -2.41 -27.48
CA THR A 405 23.83 -3.51 -27.12
C THR A 405 25.08 -3.50 -27.99
N SER A 406 26.15 -4.13 -27.50
CA SER A 406 27.34 -4.45 -28.27
C SER A 406 27.46 -5.95 -28.57
N ALA A 407 26.50 -6.77 -28.09
CA ALA A 407 26.51 -8.21 -28.30
C ALA A 407 26.24 -8.52 -29.79
N GLY A 408 27.11 -9.33 -30.41
CA GLY A 408 26.95 -9.76 -31.80
C GLY A 408 27.34 -8.74 -32.86
N SER A 409 27.93 -7.59 -32.49
CA SER A 409 28.35 -6.54 -33.43
C SER A 409 29.71 -5.90 -33.06
N PRO A 410 30.57 -5.54 -34.03
CA PRO A 410 31.83 -4.82 -33.77
C PRO A 410 31.63 -3.41 -33.20
N THR A 411 30.47 -2.80 -33.45
CA THR A 411 30.12 -1.45 -32.99
C THR A 411 28.80 -1.49 -32.21
N PRO A 412 28.60 -0.60 -31.22
CA PRO A 412 27.34 -0.51 -30.48
C PRO A 412 26.15 -0.30 -31.43
N VAL A 413 25.10 -1.07 -31.24
CA VAL A 413 23.87 -1.01 -32.02
C VAL A 413 23.00 0.12 -31.50
N ASN A 414 22.58 1.01 -32.40
CA ASN A 414 21.62 2.07 -32.09
C ASN A 414 20.28 1.69 -32.73
N ALA A 415 19.22 1.61 -31.94
CA ALA A 415 17.88 1.30 -32.43
C ALA A 415 17.07 2.58 -32.63
N PHE A 416 16.47 2.70 -33.81
CA PHE A 416 15.54 3.77 -34.17
C PHE A 416 14.30 3.13 -34.78
N VAL A 417 13.20 3.10 -34.01
CA VAL A 417 11.94 2.50 -34.46
C VAL A 417 10.90 3.60 -34.66
N PRO A 418 10.55 3.95 -35.92
CA PRO A 418 9.49 4.91 -36.19
C PRO A 418 8.12 4.31 -35.81
N ILE A 419 7.26 5.12 -35.21
CA ILE A 419 5.91 4.75 -34.81
C ILE A 419 4.94 5.90 -35.09
N SER A 420 3.80 5.60 -35.74
CA SER A 420 2.70 6.55 -35.91
C SER A 420 1.66 6.36 -34.82
N ARG A 421 0.86 7.42 -34.57
CA ARG A 421 -0.27 7.37 -33.64
C ARG A 421 -1.28 6.30 -34.04
N ASP A 422 -1.63 6.24 -35.33
CA ASP A 422 -2.59 5.25 -35.85
C ASP A 422 -2.14 3.81 -35.56
N LEU A 423 -0.86 3.50 -35.77
CA LEU A 423 -0.32 2.18 -35.47
C LEU A 423 -0.35 1.92 -33.96
N PHE A 424 0.09 2.85 -33.12
CA PHE A 424 0.04 2.70 -31.66
C PHE A 424 -1.38 2.49 -31.13
N GLU A 425 -2.34 3.26 -31.63
CA GLU A 425 -3.76 3.12 -31.28
C GLU A 425 -4.30 1.75 -31.71
N SER A 426 -3.90 1.23 -32.87
CA SER A 426 -4.29 -0.13 -33.29
C SER A 426 -3.70 -1.24 -32.41
N LEU A 427 -2.49 -1.06 -31.86
CA LEU A 427 -1.84 -2.02 -30.96
C LEU A 427 -2.48 -2.08 -29.56
N THR A 428 -3.28 -1.06 -29.22
CA THR A 428 -3.78 -0.81 -27.87
C THR A 428 -5.29 -0.60 -27.81
N GLU A 429 -6.00 -0.79 -28.92
CA GLU A 429 -7.45 -0.59 -29.04
C GLU A 429 -8.22 -1.43 -28.01
N ASP A 430 -7.81 -2.68 -27.80
CA ASP A 430 -8.44 -3.60 -26.86
C ASP A 430 -8.37 -3.11 -25.41
N LEU A 431 -7.29 -2.43 -25.02
CA LEU A 431 -7.13 -1.84 -23.68
C LEU A 431 -8.12 -0.69 -23.48
N VAL A 432 -8.31 0.14 -24.50
CA VAL A 432 -9.26 1.27 -24.44
C VAL A 432 -10.71 0.75 -24.45
N VAL A 433 -11.03 -0.23 -25.29
CA VAL A 433 -12.37 -0.86 -25.32
C VAL A 433 -12.72 -1.48 -23.96
N ARG A 434 -11.79 -2.22 -23.35
CA ARG A 434 -11.98 -2.81 -22.00
C ARG A 434 -12.34 -1.74 -20.96
N SER A 435 -11.74 -0.55 -21.02
CA SER A 435 -12.09 0.56 -20.13
C SER A 435 -13.54 1.06 -20.34
N LEU A 436 -14.03 1.06 -21.59
CA LEU A 436 -15.42 1.47 -21.89
C LEU A 436 -16.43 0.42 -21.43
N ASP A 437 -16.10 -0.86 -21.52
CA ASP A 437 -16.96 -1.94 -21.01
C ASP A 437 -17.15 -1.81 -19.49
N ILE A 438 -16.07 -1.46 -18.77
CA ILE A 438 -16.14 -1.18 -17.33
C ILE A 438 -17.01 0.05 -17.07
N VAL A 439 -16.86 1.12 -17.84
CA VAL A 439 -17.72 2.31 -17.73
C VAL A 439 -19.20 1.95 -17.96
N GLN A 440 -19.49 1.11 -18.96
CA GLN A 440 -20.86 0.63 -19.20
C GLN A 440 -21.39 -0.12 -17.98
N SER A 441 -20.59 -1.02 -17.40
CA SER A 441 -20.98 -1.76 -16.19
C SER A 441 -21.30 -0.85 -14.99
N VAL A 442 -20.60 0.28 -14.87
CA VAL A 442 -20.84 1.27 -13.82
C VAL A 442 -22.16 1.99 -14.05
N LEU A 443 -22.45 2.39 -15.29
CA LEU A 443 -23.71 3.03 -15.64
C LEU A 443 -24.90 2.10 -15.42
N ASP A 444 -24.78 0.85 -15.84
CA ASP A 444 -25.83 -0.16 -15.64
C ASP A 444 -26.09 -0.40 -14.15
N ALA A 445 -25.03 -0.53 -13.34
CA ALA A 445 -25.14 -0.68 -11.89
C ALA A 445 -25.75 0.55 -11.20
N ALA A 446 -25.51 1.76 -11.73
CA ALA A 446 -26.12 3.00 -11.25
C ALA A 446 -27.56 3.21 -11.78
N GLY A 447 -28.02 2.39 -12.72
CA GLY A 447 -29.29 2.61 -13.43
C GLY A 447 -29.30 3.86 -14.30
N LEU A 448 -28.14 4.26 -14.83
CA LEU A 448 -27.94 5.47 -15.62
C LEU A 448 -27.70 5.14 -17.09
N LYS A 449 -28.09 6.06 -17.96
CA LYS A 449 -27.68 6.13 -19.37
C LYS A 449 -26.57 7.16 -19.53
N THR A 450 -25.86 7.10 -20.64
CA THR A 450 -24.84 8.12 -20.98
C THR A 450 -25.42 9.54 -21.05
N THR A 451 -26.70 9.67 -21.40
CA THR A 451 -27.43 10.94 -21.44
C THR A 451 -27.78 11.52 -20.07
N ASP A 452 -27.72 10.71 -19.01
CA ASP A 452 -28.05 11.13 -17.65
C ASP A 452 -26.84 11.75 -16.93
N LEU A 453 -25.65 11.66 -17.54
CA LEU A 453 -24.44 12.30 -17.03
C LEU A 453 -24.36 13.75 -17.49
N ASP A 454 -24.06 14.65 -16.56
CA ASP A 454 -23.84 16.07 -16.81
C ASP A 454 -22.41 16.33 -17.30
N ASP A 455 -21.41 15.69 -16.70
CA ASP A 455 -19.99 15.87 -17.05
C ASP A 455 -19.19 14.56 -16.90
N ILE A 456 -18.03 14.50 -17.55
CA ILE A 456 -17.07 13.39 -17.48
C ILE A 456 -15.75 13.96 -16.96
N VAL A 457 -15.41 13.62 -15.73
CA VAL A 457 -14.17 14.04 -15.06
C VAL A 457 -13.10 13.02 -15.39
N VAL A 458 -12.08 13.44 -16.13
CA VAL A 458 -11.02 12.54 -16.58
C VAL A 458 -9.75 12.79 -15.78
N VAL A 459 -9.25 11.75 -15.12
CA VAL A 459 -8.03 11.77 -14.30
C VAL A 459 -7.10 10.61 -14.65
N GLY A 460 -5.86 10.68 -14.16
CA GLY A 460 -4.80 9.72 -14.46
C GLY A 460 -4.06 10.04 -15.76
N GLY A 461 -2.74 9.87 -15.78
CA GLY A 461 -1.89 10.28 -16.90
C GLY A 461 -2.18 9.57 -18.23
N GLN A 462 -2.62 8.31 -18.20
CA GLN A 462 -2.93 7.54 -19.42
C GLN A 462 -4.16 8.10 -20.14
N SER A 463 -5.06 8.78 -19.42
CA SER A 463 -6.24 9.42 -19.98
C SER A 463 -5.96 10.59 -20.94
N ARG A 464 -4.70 11.05 -21.00
CA ARG A 464 -4.23 12.06 -21.96
C ARG A 464 -4.21 11.53 -23.40
N SER A 465 -4.27 10.20 -23.58
CA SER A 465 -4.34 9.58 -24.91
C SER A 465 -5.50 10.16 -25.74
N PRO A 466 -5.21 10.66 -26.96
CA PRO A 466 -6.23 11.18 -27.88
C PRO A 466 -7.33 10.16 -28.19
N ALA A 467 -7.00 8.87 -28.31
CA ALA A 467 -7.96 7.80 -28.54
C ALA A 467 -9.04 7.75 -27.46
N ILE A 468 -8.65 7.80 -26.18
CA ILE A 468 -9.56 7.81 -25.03
C ILE A 468 -10.52 9.00 -25.13
N ARG A 469 -10.01 10.21 -25.37
CA ARG A 469 -10.86 11.41 -25.48
C ARG A 469 -11.85 11.33 -26.64
N ARG A 470 -11.41 10.84 -27.81
CA ARG A 470 -12.30 10.65 -28.97
C ARG A 470 -13.38 9.61 -28.68
N MET A 471 -13.01 8.50 -28.04
CA MET A 471 -13.94 7.43 -27.69
C MET A 471 -14.97 7.87 -26.65
N LEU A 472 -14.54 8.56 -25.59
CA LEU A 472 -15.46 9.17 -24.62
C LEU A 472 -16.39 10.18 -25.30
N THR A 473 -15.87 11.06 -26.15
CA THR A 473 -16.70 12.02 -26.89
C THR A 473 -17.75 11.32 -27.75
N SER A 474 -17.36 10.28 -28.49
CA SER A 474 -18.26 9.49 -29.33
C SER A 474 -19.32 8.77 -28.49
N ARG A 475 -18.92 8.14 -27.38
CA ARG A 475 -19.81 7.35 -26.51
C ARG A 475 -20.85 8.20 -25.77
N PHE A 476 -20.45 9.39 -25.34
CA PHE A 476 -21.25 10.26 -24.47
C PHE A 476 -21.87 11.47 -25.19
N GLY A 477 -21.45 11.75 -26.43
CA GLY A 477 -21.91 12.92 -27.19
C GLY A 477 -21.44 14.26 -26.63
N LYS A 478 -20.48 14.26 -25.70
CA LYS A 478 -19.91 15.47 -25.08
C LYS A 478 -18.43 15.31 -24.81
N GLN A 479 -17.71 16.43 -24.84
CA GLN A 479 -16.29 16.47 -24.52
C GLN A 479 -16.07 16.23 -23.02
N PRO A 480 -15.04 15.46 -22.63
CA PRO A 480 -14.67 15.35 -21.23
C PRO A 480 -14.22 16.68 -20.63
N SER A 481 -14.50 16.86 -19.34
CA SER A 481 -14.20 18.07 -18.59
C SER A 481 -12.71 18.40 -18.61
N ARG A 482 -12.41 19.71 -18.57
CA ARG A 482 -11.05 20.25 -18.35
C ARG A 482 -10.85 20.84 -16.96
N ASN A 483 -11.87 20.73 -16.09
CA ASN A 483 -11.89 21.36 -14.77
C ASN A 483 -11.22 20.51 -13.67
N ALA A 484 -10.61 19.38 -14.03
CA ALA A 484 -9.79 18.56 -13.15
C ALA A 484 -8.43 18.34 -13.81
N HIS A 485 -7.34 18.63 -13.09
CA HIS A 485 -6.00 18.35 -13.59
C HIS A 485 -5.73 16.84 -13.47
N PRO A 486 -5.38 16.13 -14.57
CA PRO A 486 -5.29 14.67 -14.55
C PRO A 486 -4.33 14.09 -13.50
N ASP A 487 -3.25 14.80 -13.21
CA ASP A 487 -2.20 14.31 -12.29
C ASP A 487 -2.33 14.86 -10.86
N HIS A 488 -3.17 15.88 -10.63
CA HIS A 488 -3.20 16.60 -9.34
C HIS A 488 -4.55 16.51 -8.64
N ALA A 489 -5.65 16.27 -9.37
CA ALA A 489 -7.01 16.32 -8.83
C ALA A 489 -7.20 15.39 -7.62
N ILE A 490 -6.61 14.20 -7.65
CA ILE A 490 -6.70 13.22 -6.58
C ILE A 490 -6.03 13.75 -5.30
N ALA A 491 -4.78 14.21 -5.36
CA ALA A 491 -4.08 14.77 -4.21
C ALA A 491 -4.76 16.04 -3.67
N LEU A 492 -5.21 16.94 -4.55
CA LEU A 492 -5.96 18.15 -4.18
C LEU A 492 -7.26 17.79 -3.46
N GLY A 493 -7.97 16.77 -3.94
CA GLY A 493 -9.18 16.24 -3.31
C GLY A 493 -8.92 15.67 -1.93
N ALA A 494 -7.87 14.86 -1.78
CA ALA A 494 -7.45 14.34 -0.49
C ALA A 494 -7.09 15.47 0.50
N ALA A 495 -6.45 16.54 0.03
CA ALA A 495 -6.12 17.69 0.87
C ALA A 495 -7.39 18.44 1.33
N LEU A 496 -8.40 18.56 0.46
CA LEU A 496 -9.70 19.13 0.81
C LEU A 496 -10.45 18.27 1.84
N VAL A 497 -10.38 16.94 1.74
CA VAL A 497 -10.91 16.02 2.76
C VAL A 497 -10.19 16.22 4.10
N GLY A 498 -8.86 16.36 4.08
CA GLY A 498 -8.09 16.70 5.29
C GLY A 498 -8.50 18.04 5.90
N ALA A 499 -8.71 19.06 5.07
CA ALA A 499 -9.19 20.36 5.52
C ALA A 499 -10.63 20.30 6.07
N ALA A 500 -11.47 19.40 5.57
CA ALA A 500 -12.81 19.16 6.10
C ALA A 500 -12.76 18.56 7.52
N ALA A 501 -11.83 17.63 7.78
CA ALA A 501 -11.59 17.11 9.12
C ALA A 501 -11.15 18.20 10.12
N LEU A 502 -10.50 19.26 9.62
CA LEU A 502 -10.14 20.47 10.39
C LEU A 502 -11.26 21.54 10.42
N ARG A 503 -12.44 21.25 9.86
CA ARG A 503 -13.58 22.18 9.71
C ARG A 503 -13.24 23.46 8.94
N GLN A 504 -12.21 23.44 8.09
CA GLN A 504 -11.80 24.58 7.26
C GLN A 504 -12.63 24.68 5.98
N VAL A 505 -13.14 23.54 5.48
CA VAL A 505 -14.04 23.43 4.33
C VAL A 505 -15.15 22.42 4.66
N ARG A 506 -16.23 22.39 3.87
CA ARG A 506 -17.27 21.36 3.98
C ARG A 506 -17.09 20.35 2.84
N VAL A 507 -17.03 19.08 3.21
CA VAL A 507 -17.01 17.94 2.29
C VAL A 507 -17.76 16.80 2.98
N ASP A 508 -18.81 16.31 2.34
CA ASP A 508 -19.61 15.18 2.86
C ASP A 508 -19.51 14.03 1.87
N LEU A 509 -18.95 12.89 2.30
CA LEU A 509 -18.71 11.73 1.45
C LEU A 509 -19.70 10.61 1.77
N HIS A 510 -20.35 10.09 0.74
CA HIS A 510 -21.17 8.89 0.81
C HIS A 510 -20.62 7.83 -0.14
N GLU A 511 -19.83 6.92 0.43
CA GLU A 511 -19.20 5.80 -0.26
C GLU A 511 -20.12 4.57 -0.33
N ILE A 512 -19.74 3.60 -1.16
CA ILE A 512 -20.44 2.32 -1.33
C ILE A 512 -19.46 1.15 -1.32
N LEU A 513 -19.96 -0.06 -1.06
CA LEU A 513 -19.21 -1.30 -1.29
C LEU A 513 -18.95 -1.52 -2.78
N SER A 514 -17.68 -1.73 -3.15
CA SER A 514 -17.29 -2.05 -4.53
C SER A 514 -17.55 -3.51 -4.92
N GLN A 515 -17.61 -4.42 -3.94
CA GLN A 515 -17.94 -5.84 -4.09
C GLN A 515 -18.75 -6.33 -2.88
N SER A 516 -19.57 -7.35 -3.09
CA SER A 516 -20.38 -7.95 -2.03
C SER A 516 -19.51 -8.65 -0.98
N ILE A 517 -19.90 -8.53 0.29
CA ILE A 517 -19.37 -9.34 1.41
C ILE A 517 -20.30 -10.52 1.61
N ARG A 518 -19.74 -11.73 1.69
CA ARG A 518 -20.47 -12.99 1.66
C ARG A 518 -20.07 -13.92 2.81
N LEU A 519 -21.00 -14.75 3.25
CA LEU A 519 -20.81 -15.82 4.21
C LEU A 519 -20.62 -17.15 3.47
N GLY A 520 -19.60 -17.93 3.81
CA GLY A 520 -19.42 -19.30 3.34
C GLY A 520 -20.38 -20.26 4.03
N LEU A 521 -20.98 -21.15 3.26
CA LEU A 521 -21.91 -22.17 3.75
C LEU A 521 -21.26 -23.57 3.71
N PRO A 522 -21.73 -24.52 4.54
CA PRO A 522 -21.19 -25.90 4.59
C PRO A 522 -21.16 -26.63 3.24
N ASN A 523 -22.08 -26.30 2.33
CA ASN A 523 -22.18 -26.91 1.00
C ASN A 523 -21.24 -26.28 -0.05
N GLY A 524 -20.28 -25.45 0.35
CA GLY A 524 -19.35 -24.74 -0.53
C GLY A 524 -19.97 -23.56 -1.31
N GLN A 525 -21.26 -23.25 -1.08
CA GLN A 525 -21.90 -22.05 -1.59
C GLN A 525 -21.65 -20.85 -0.67
N THR A 526 -22.08 -19.67 -1.11
CA THR A 526 -21.97 -18.43 -0.34
C THR A 526 -23.27 -17.63 -0.36
N GLU A 527 -23.61 -17.05 0.79
CA GLU A 527 -24.74 -16.15 0.96
C GLU A 527 -24.26 -14.69 0.99
N VAL A 528 -24.98 -13.77 0.33
CA VAL A 528 -24.65 -12.33 0.37
C VAL A 528 -25.09 -11.73 1.70
N LEU A 529 -24.14 -11.20 2.49
CA LEU A 529 -24.43 -10.47 3.73
C LEU A 529 -24.62 -8.97 3.46
N LEU A 530 -23.67 -8.38 2.71
CA LEU A 530 -23.72 -6.98 2.31
C LEU A 530 -23.52 -6.92 0.80
N PRO A 531 -24.51 -6.47 0.01
CA PRO A 531 -24.40 -6.45 -1.44
C PRO A 531 -23.45 -5.35 -1.93
N ARG A 532 -22.86 -5.55 -3.10
CA ARG A 532 -22.22 -4.49 -3.87
C ARG A 532 -23.17 -3.30 -4.03
N GLY A 533 -22.65 -2.08 -3.92
CA GLY A 533 -23.43 -0.85 -3.97
C GLY A 533 -24.07 -0.43 -2.64
N GLN A 534 -23.99 -1.25 -1.59
CA GLN A 534 -24.44 -0.89 -0.25
C GLN A 534 -23.68 0.35 0.24
N SER A 535 -24.40 1.39 0.66
CA SER A 535 -23.80 2.61 1.22
C SER A 535 -23.03 2.33 2.52
N LEU A 536 -21.88 2.99 2.68
CA LEU A 536 -21.03 2.90 3.85
C LEU A 536 -21.27 4.08 4.82
N PRO A 537 -21.17 3.88 6.14
CA PRO A 537 -20.97 2.59 6.82
C PRO A 537 -22.21 1.67 6.73
N ALA A 538 -22.00 0.36 6.84
CA ALA A 538 -23.08 -0.64 6.80
C ALA A 538 -22.89 -1.72 7.86
N ASN A 539 -23.98 -2.38 8.26
CA ASN A 539 -23.91 -3.57 9.09
C ASN A 539 -24.98 -4.59 8.70
N ARG A 540 -24.71 -5.86 9.00
CA ARG A 540 -25.63 -6.99 8.80
C ARG A 540 -25.47 -7.99 9.93
N ALA A 541 -26.57 -8.27 10.61
CA ALA A 541 -26.66 -9.38 11.54
C ALA A 541 -26.95 -10.68 10.77
N PHE A 542 -26.25 -11.77 11.13
CA PHE A 542 -26.50 -13.11 10.60
C PHE A 542 -26.52 -14.14 11.73
N GLY A 543 -27.31 -15.19 11.53
CA GLY A 543 -27.41 -16.29 12.48
C GLY A 543 -26.18 -17.18 12.40
N VAL A 544 -25.74 -17.66 13.55
CA VAL A 544 -24.71 -18.68 13.64
C VAL A 544 -25.42 -20.05 13.57
N PRO A 545 -25.12 -20.91 12.56
CA PRO A 545 -25.57 -22.29 12.57
C PRO A 545 -25.23 -22.96 13.92
N SER A 546 -26.20 -23.61 14.54
CA SER A 546 -26.00 -24.27 15.84
C SER A 546 -24.89 -25.31 15.72
N ALA A 547 -23.89 -25.23 16.60
CA ALA A 547 -22.85 -26.25 16.74
C ALA A 547 -23.48 -27.64 16.93
N VAL A 548 -22.93 -28.66 16.27
CA VAL A 548 -23.30 -30.06 16.53
C VAL A 548 -23.01 -30.35 18.01
N ASP A 549 -23.85 -31.17 18.67
CA ASP A 549 -23.67 -31.49 20.09
C ASP A 549 -22.24 -31.96 20.40
N GLY A 550 -21.47 -31.14 21.14
CA GLY A 550 -20.08 -31.40 21.51
C GLY A 550 -19.04 -30.43 20.94
N GLU A 551 -19.38 -29.63 19.92
CA GLU A 551 -18.47 -28.60 19.39
C GLU A 551 -18.49 -27.33 20.24
N THR A 552 -17.30 -26.82 20.57
CA THR A 552 -17.09 -25.67 21.49
C THR A 552 -16.59 -24.40 20.78
N THR A 553 -16.43 -24.45 19.46
CA THR A 553 -15.95 -23.33 18.63
C THR A 553 -16.71 -23.30 17.31
N PHE A 554 -17.35 -22.17 17.02
CA PHE A 554 -17.96 -21.92 15.71
C PHE A 554 -16.98 -21.16 14.81
N LYS A 555 -16.92 -21.57 13.55
CA LYS A 555 -16.12 -20.95 12.50
C LYS A 555 -17.04 -20.52 11.36
N ALA A 556 -16.89 -19.29 10.89
CA ALA A 556 -17.54 -18.80 9.68
C ALA A 556 -16.53 -18.19 8.73
N LEU A 557 -16.51 -18.66 7.49
CA LEU A 557 -15.67 -18.08 6.45
C LEU A 557 -16.36 -16.87 5.82
N ILE A 558 -15.67 -15.74 5.80
CA ILE A 558 -16.15 -14.49 5.20
C ILE A 558 -15.41 -14.26 3.89
N PHE A 559 -16.15 -13.98 2.82
CA PHE A 559 -15.63 -13.80 1.47
C PHE A 559 -16.00 -12.43 0.89
N ARG A 560 -15.28 -12.01 -0.14
CA ARG A 560 -15.60 -10.89 -1.02
C ARG A 560 -15.72 -11.35 -2.46
N GLY A 561 -16.78 -10.93 -3.15
CA GLY A 561 -16.97 -11.16 -4.58
C GLY A 561 -18.42 -11.39 -4.96
N GLU A 562 -18.65 -11.77 -6.21
CA GLU A 562 -20.00 -11.90 -6.79
C GLU A 562 -20.37 -13.35 -7.13
N GLN A 563 -19.46 -14.31 -6.95
CA GLN A 563 -19.70 -15.70 -7.33
C GLN A 563 -20.56 -16.41 -6.29
N GLY A 564 -21.42 -17.34 -6.73
CA GLY A 564 -22.27 -18.12 -5.83
C GLY A 564 -21.49 -19.12 -4.98
N ASN A 565 -20.38 -19.65 -5.50
CA ASN A 565 -19.52 -20.61 -4.83
C ASN A 565 -18.34 -19.93 -4.11
N ALA A 566 -17.79 -20.59 -3.07
CA ALA A 566 -16.68 -20.04 -2.31
C ALA A 566 -15.40 -19.87 -3.15
N GLN A 567 -15.11 -20.84 -4.04
CA GLN A 567 -13.91 -20.86 -4.89
C GLN A 567 -13.81 -19.66 -5.85
N GLY A 568 -14.95 -19.09 -6.25
CA GLY A 568 -14.99 -17.92 -7.13
C GLY A 568 -14.81 -16.58 -6.43
N ASN A 569 -14.66 -16.57 -5.10
CA ASN A 569 -14.57 -15.35 -4.28
C ASN A 569 -13.24 -15.26 -3.53
N GLU A 570 -12.86 -14.04 -3.14
CA GLU A 570 -11.69 -13.79 -2.29
C GLU A 570 -12.05 -14.11 -0.83
N LEU A 571 -11.32 -15.02 -0.19
CA LEU A 571 -11.47 -15.26 1.25
C LEU A 571 -10.90 -14.08 2.04
N LEU A 572 -11.74 -13.40 2.84
CA LEU A 572 -11.30 -12.34 3.74
C LEU A 572 -10.74 -12.91 5.05
N GLY A 573 -11.40 -13.92 5.61
CA GLY A 573 -10.92 -14.63 6.80
C GLY A 573 -11.95 -15.58 7.39
N GLU A 574 -11.52 -16.29 8.43
CA GLU A 574 -12.31 -17.10 9.34
C GLU A 574 -12.67 -16.29 10.58
N LEU A 575 -13.97 -16.13 10.79
CA LEU A 575 -14.53 -15.63 12.03
C LEU A 575 -14.58 -16.77 13.05
N THR A 576 -13.84 -16.62 14.15
CA THR A 576 -13.89 -17.58 15.26
C THR A 576 -14.71 -17.01 16.42
N ILE A 577 -15.70 -17.78 16.89
CA ILE A 577 -16.44 -17.42 18.11
C ILE A 577 -15.74 -18.03 19.33
N PRO A 578 -15.28 -17.21 20.29
CA PRO A 578 -14.68 -17.67 21.53
C PRO A 578 -15.58 -18.63 22.32
N SER A 579 -14.99 -19.65 22.94
CA SER A 579 -15.74 -20.70 23.65
C SER A 579 -16.58 -20.18 24.82
N ASN A 580 -16.19 -19.07 25.46
CA ASN A 580 -16.98 -18.40 26.50
C ASN A 580 -18.30 -17.84 25.97
N LEU A 581 -18.40 -17.60 24.66
CA LEU A 581 -19.62 -17.14 23.99
C LEU A 581 -20.37 -18.27 23.28
N ALA A 582 -19.68 -19.34 22.87
CA ALA A 582 -20.25 -20.46 22.12
C ALA A 582 -21.46 -21.10 22.81
N LEU A 583 -21.36 -21.40 24.12
CA LEU A 583 -22.49 -21.94 24.92
C LEU A 583 -23.71 -21.01 24.96
N ALA A 584 -23.48 -19.70 24.94
CA ALA A 584 -24.55 -18.71 24.92
C ALA A 584 -25.19 -18.63 23.52
N VAL A 585 -24.40 -18.72 22.45
CA VAL A 585 -24.87 -18.75 21.05
C VAL A 585 -25.74 -19.97 20.78
N THR A 586 -25.30 -21.17 21.15
CA THR A 586 -26.05 -22.42 20.88
C THR A 586 -27.43 -22.41 21.55
N LYS A 587 -27.55 -21.81 22.75
CA LYS A 587 -28.82 -21.74 23.49
C LYS A 587 -29.74 -20.60 23.07
N THR A 588 -29.17 -19.45 22.70
CA THR A 588 -29.96 -18.21 22.50
C THR A 588 -30.10 -17.79 21.04
N LYS A 589 -29.35 -18.43 20.13
CA LYS A 589 -29.26 -18.06 18.70
C LYS A 589 -28.88 -16.58 18.51
N ALA A 590 -28.06 -16.03 19.41
CA ALA A 590 -27.62 -14.65 19.29
C ALA A 590 -26.84 -14.43 17.98
N PRO A 591 -27.16 -13.36 17.23
CA PRO A 591 -26.56 -13.14 15.93
C PRO A 591 -25.17 -12.52 16.07
N VAL A 592 -24.31 -12.81 15.09
CA VAL A 592 -23.10 -12.04 14.83
C VAL A 592 -23.48 -10.85 13.96
N THR A 593 -22.97 -9.67 14.29
CA THR A 593 -23.11 -8.46 13.47
C THR A 593 -21.81 -8.18 12.76
N LEU A 594 -21.83 -8.30 11.44
CA LEU A 594 -20.75 -7.84 10.59
C LEU A 594 -20.97 -6.35 10.29
N SER A 595 -19.96 -5.52 10.52
CA SER A 595 -19.99 -4.08 10.27
C SER A 595 -18.85 -3.68 9.36
N ILE A 596 -19.09 -2.72 8.48
CA ILE A 596 -18.06 -2.08 7.68
C ILE A 596 -18.11 -0.57 7.90
N SER A 597 -16.95 0.01 8.22
CA SER A 597 -16.82 1.43 8.50
C SER A 597 -16.89 2.30 7.23
N ALA A 598 -16.94 3.63 7.40
CA ALA A 598 -16.87 4.57 6.29
C ALA A 598 -15.54 4.47 5.49
N ASP A 599 -14.45 4.02 6.14
CA ASP A 599 -13.16 3.79 5.48
C ASP A 599 -13.10 2.44 4.73
N GLY A 600 -14.13 1.59 4.87
CA GLY A 600 -14.16 0.25 4.28
C GLY A 600 -13.46 -0.83 5.11
N ILE A 601 -13.34 -0.65 6.43
CA ILE A 601 -12.74 -1.63 7.35
C ILE A 601 -13.83 -2.52 7.94
N LEU A 602 -13.63 -3.84 7.89
CA LEU A 602 -14.58 -4.84 8.33
C LEU A 602 -14.35 -5.17 9.81
N THR A 603 -15.43 -5.29 10.57
CA THR A 603 -15.38 -5.77 11.95
C THR A 603 -16.54 -6.73 12.19
N ALA A 604 -16.33 -7.72 13.05
CA ALA A 604 -17.40 -8.57 13.54
C ALA A 604 -17.58 -8.35 15.03
N THR A 605 -18.82 -8.23 15.47
CA THR A 605 -19.16 -8.10 16.87
C THR A 605 -20.31 -9.03 17.23
N MET A 606 -20.40 -9.36 18.51
CA MET A 606 -21.52 -10.13 19.03
C MET A 606 -21.92 -9.59 20.40
N LYS A 607 -23.21 -9.34 20.56
CA LYS A 607 -23.76 -8.96 21.86
C LYS A 607 -23.93 -10.22 22.71
N HIS A 608 -23.41 -10.18 23.93
CA HIS A 608 -23.56 -11.30 24.85
C HIS A 608 -25.06 -11.50 25.18
N PRO A 609 -25.60 -12.73 25.14
CA PRO A 609 -27.05 -12.93 25.29
C PRO A 609 -27.58 -12.63 26.69
N MET A 610 -26.73 -12.84 27.71
CA MET A 610 -27.07 -12.68 29.12
C MET A 610 -26.54 -11.39 29.75
N THR A 611 -25.75 -10.59 29.01
CA THR A 611 -25.20 -9.32 29.53
C THR A 611 -25.41 -8.21 28.51
N SER A 612 -25.21 -6.95 28.91
CA SER A 612 -25.27 -5.81 27.98
C SER A 612 -23.98 -5.62 27.18
N HIS A 613 -22.93 -6.41 27.44
CA HIS A 613 -21.62 -6.29 26.81
C HIS A 613 -21.61 -6.78 25.37
N THR A 614 -20.86 -6.07 24.52
CA THR A 614 -20.58 -6.44 23.14
C THR A 614 -19.13 -6.85 23.03
N GLU A 615 -18.89 -8.04 22.48
CA GLU A 615 -17.55 -8.58 22.24
C GLU A 615 -17.17 -8.36 20.77
N THR A 616 -15.92 -7.97 20.54
CA THR A 616 -15.36 -7.94 19.18
C THR A 616 -14.84 -9.32 18.85
N LEU A 617 -15.23 -9.84 17.69
CA LEU A 617 -14.80 -11.14 17.21
C LEU A 617 -13.63 -10.97 16.25
N GLU A 618 -12.68 -11.90 16.32
CA GLU A 618 -11.53 -11.91 15.43
C GLU A 618 -11.91 -12.53 14.09
N ILE A 619 -11.61 -11.80 13.01
CA ILE A 619 -11.60 -12.33 11.64
C ILE A 619 -10.13 -12.49 11.28
N SER A 620 -9.63 -13.71 11.39
CA SER A 620 -8.23 -14.05 11.10
C SER A 620 -8.15 -15.05 9.97
N LEU A 621 -6.97 -15.29 9.42
CA LEU A 621 -6.84 -16.32 8.40
C LEU A 621 -6.72 -17.70 9.04
N PRO A 622 -7.29 -18.74 8.43
CA PRO A 622 -7.08 -20.10 8.89
C PRO A 622 -5.59 -20.39 8.99
N GLU A 623 -5.15 -20.98 10.10
CA GLU A 623 -3.75 -21.41 10.24
C GLU A 623 -3.42 -22.47 9.18
N GLY A 624 -2.44 -22.17 8.33
CA GLY A 624 -1.85 -23.14 7.40
C GLY A 624 -0.76 -23.97 8.08
N ASP A 625 -0.41 -25.12 7.50
CA ASP A 625 0.54 -26.13 7.99
C ASP A 625 2.03 -25.71 8.00
N GLY A 626 2.32 -24.40 8.02
CA GLY A 626 3.68 -23.87 8.04
C GLY A 626 4.38 -23.82 6.67
N THR A 627 3.70 -24.17 5.57
CA THR A 627 4.25 -24.03 4.20
C THR A 627 3.68 -22.85 3.40
N GLY A 628 2.64 -22.22 3.94
CA GLY A 628 1.80 -21.25 3.25
C GLY A 628 0.34 -21.49 3.66
N LEU A 629 -0.51 -20.48 3.50
CA LEU A 629 -1.94 -20.58 3.83
C LEU A 629 -2.65 -21.52 2.85
N MET A 630 -3.61 -22.33 3.35
CA MET A 630 -4.48 -23.20 2.53
C MET A 630 -5.16 -22.40 1.39
N GLU A 631 -5.14 -22.94 0.17
CA GLU A 631 -5.99 -22.42 -0.89
C GLU A 631 -7.46 -22.80 -0.61
N VAL A 632 -8.43 -22.02 -1.11
CA VAL A 632 -9.86 -22.36 -0.98
C VAL A 632 -10.17 -23.71 -1.64
N SER A 633 -9.36 -24.15 -2.61
CA SER A 633 -9.43 -25.49 -3.21
C SER A 633 -9.00 -26.61 -2.27
N ASP A 634 -8.20 -26.29 -1.25
CA ASP A 634 -7.64 -27.23 -0.29
C ASP A 634 -8.45 -27.24 1.02
N MET A 635 -9.47 -26.38 1.14
CA MET A 635 -10.36 -26.34 2.29
C MET A 635 -11.42 -27.43 2.18
N ASP A 636 -11.42 -28.37 3.12
CA ASP A 636 -12.50 -29.33 3.27
C ASP A 636 -13.67 -28.68 4.02
N PHE A 637 -14.64 -28.15 3.27
CA PHE A 637 -15.82 -27.50 3.84
C PHE A 637 -16.68 -28.47 4.69
N VAL A 638 -16.49 -29.78 4.54
CA VAL A 638 -17.15 -30.81 5.36
C VAL A 638 -16.46 -30.96 6.72
N GLU A 639 -15.14 -30.77 6.82
CA GLU A 639 -14.42 -30.74 8.10
C GLU A 639 -14.65 -29.41 8.87
N LEU A 640 -14.80 -28.29 8.15
CA LEU A 640 -15.09 -26.97 8.75
C LEU A 640 -16.53 -26.83 9.26
N TYR A 641 -17.45 -27.62 8.70
CA TYR A 641 -18.85 -27.65 9.08
C TYR A 641 -19.34 -29.12 9.08
N PRO A 642 -19.11 -29.88 10.17
CA PRO A 642 -19.60 -31.24 10.24
C PRO A 642 -21.11 -31.24 10.04
N SER A 643 -21.59 -32.05 9.08
CA SER A 643 -23.02 -32.20 8.83
C SER A 643 -23.73 -32.74 10.07
N PRO A 644 -24.98 -32.30 10.33
CA PRO A 644 -25.73 -32.62 11.54
C PRO A 644 -26.02 -34.12 11.74
#